data_AF-A0A954JI67-F1
#
_entry.id   AF-A0A954JI67-F1
#
_cell.length_a   1.000
_cell.length_b   1.000
_cell.length_c   1.000
_cell.angle_alpha   90.00
_cell.angle_beta   90.00
_cell.angle_gamma   90.00
#
_symmetry.space_group_name_H-M   'P 1'
#
loop_
_entity.id
_entity.type
_entity.pdbx_description
1 polymer ?
#
loop_
_entity_poly.entity_id
_entity_poly.type
_entity_poly.pdbx_seq_one_letter_code
_entity_poly.pdbx_strand_id
1 'polypeptide(L)'
;MSIWKSLFAPSRRKRPAPKRVEDLEDKTLLSINIVYDYTYDTSGFFADYERKAVMEAAARLFEDAFSESLTAISAGGVNTWSATFDNPTTGASESLTDLFIAADEIKIFLGARALSGSTIGFASSGYSWSGTSGWGSTVEFRGQTPGSTEFATWGGSITFDPTNTWHTGITTVGLTGSESDLYTTAIHELGHILGFGGDSWDAQVSGGVFTGTASVGVHGSSPGVTGGHWADGLMNDGREVTMSPSSTAGLRGAWTTLDWAGLDDIGWSFMSSTAPAGHMVVQVVDSMGDPVSGASVSGTKSGGGTFSGTTDANGLYSTFVADGSWTVSTAGDSDTVTVSKGMQGVRLVSAPVVNGDDVILRDSATGRFRIGFSDGSSFTEDLANVFSSSVTWDIVQGDFNGDGKTDIAGRLPSGHWWVGKSDGTTFKNELWGDWGSSSTWSDVTVGDFNGDGKDDIAGRDGAGYWTVSLSTGTGFTNSTFGRWASSGWLQVVSGDFNGDGKTDMAGRYTSGDWFFGLSTGTGFTTSKVGKWSTSGGWHDVVAGDFDGDGKDDVAGQTSSGYWWIGKSSGTSISNIYSGVRWSTTHGFHNVLVGDFNGDGKVDIAGRIAAGNWFINKAKTTGVGFTVSSWGKWSSSLTFNTVVGDFNGDGKDDLAGFVASNRYWFVLQSDGTSFTSRIFDRWASGITVDYVGAGTVN
;
A
#
# COMPACT_ATOMS: atom_id res chain seq x y z
N MET A 1 53.49 37.72 28.57
CA MET A 1 53.82 36.68 27.58
C MET A 1 53.89 37.36 26.22
N SER A 2 55.03 37.26 25.55
CA SER A 2 55.53 38.27 24.61
C SER A 2 55.29 37.89 23.14
N ILE A 3 54.67 38.83 22.39
CA ILE A 3 55.05 39.40 21.07
C ILE A 3 55.26 38.48 19.82
N TRP A 4 54.55 38.75 18.71
CA TRP A 4 55.04 39.35 17.43
C TRP A 4 54.19 39.01 16.17
N LYS A 5 53.93 40.06 15.37
CA LYS A 5 53.66 40.03 13.92
C LYS A 5 54.94 39.62 13.17
N SER A 6 54.86 38.97 12.01
CA SER A 6 55.36 39.54 10.73
C SER A 6 55.35 38.56 9.55
N LEU A 7 55.20 39.19 8.39
CA LEU A 7 55.25 38.78 6.99
C LEU A 7 56.23 37.66 6.63
N PHE A 8 55.92 36.87 5.59
CA PHE A 8 56.69 36.76 4.34
C PHE A 8 55.93 35.96 3.25
N ALA A 9 56.02 36.44 2.01
CA ALA A 9 55.50 35.83 0.78
C ALA A 9 56.26 34.54 0.40
N PRO A 10 55.72 33.67 -0.48
CA PRO A 10 56.13 32.27 -0.59
C PRO A 10 57.38 32.05 -1.44
N SER A 11 58.23 31.12 -0.99
CA SER A 11 59.28 30.53 -1.82
C SER A 11 58.67 29.47 -2.75
N ARG A 12 58.98 29.57 -4.06
CA ARG A 12 58.70 28.51 -5.03
C ARG A 12 59.57 27.29 -4.71
N ARG A 13 58.96 26.20 -4.25
CA ARG A 13 59.46 24.83 -4.45
C ARG A 13 58.47 24.07 -5.34
N LYS A 14 59.00 23.47 -6.41
CA LYS A 14 58.26 22.62 -7.37
C LYS A 14 57.48 21.54 -6.61
N ARG A 15 56.16 21.50 -6.79
CA ARG A 15 55.35 20.32 -6.45
C ARG A 15 55.68 19.20 -7.46
N PRO A 16 55.81 17.93 -7.02
CA PRO A 16 55.73 16.79 -7.92
C PRO A 16 54.35 16.79 -8.60
N ALA A 17 54.28 16.32 -9.84
CA ALA A 17 53.02 16.14 -10.54
C ALA A 17 52.07 15.27 -9.68
N PRO A 18 50.77 15.62 -9.58
CA PRO A 18 49.82 14.72 -8.94
C PRO A 18 49.76 13.42 -9.76
N LYS A 19 49.98 12.30 -9.08
CA LYS A 19 49.58 10.99 -9.61
C LYS A 19 48.08 11.07 -9.89
N ARG A 20 47.69 10.60 -11.08
CA ARG A 20 46.29 10.39 -11.46
C ARG A 20 45.69 9.49 -10.38
N VAL A 21 44.75 10.02 -9.62
CA VAL A 21 43.85 9.19 -8.82
C VAL A 21 42.97 8.53 -9.87
N GLU A 22 43.08 7.21 -9.99
CA GLU A 22 42.09 6.41 -10.68
C GLU A 22 40.80 6.58 -9.88
N ASP A 23 39.73 7.01 -10.54
CA ASP A 23 38.43 7.15 -9.92
C ASP A 23 38.08 5.78 -9.33
N LEU A 24 37.91 5.73 -8.00
CA LEU A 24 37.33 4.57 -7.33
C LEU A 24 35.90 4.47 -7.84
N GLU A 25 35.65 3.55 -8.77
CA GLU A 25 34.31 3.18 -9.19
C GLU A 25 33.50 2.84 -7.92
N ASP A 26 32.32 3.42 -7.86
CA ASP A 26 31.34 3.20 -6.80
C ASP A 26 30.98 1.71 -6.83
N LYS A 27 31.44 0.93 -5.84
CA LYS A 27 31.09 -0.49 -5.73
C LYS A 27 29.66 -0.61 -5.23
N THR A 28 28.71 -0.39 -6.13
CA THR A 28 27.45 -1.14 -6.08
C THR A 28 27.85 -2.61 -6.17
N LEU A 29 27.57 -3.40 -5.13
CA LEU A 29 27.84 -4.84 -5.14
C LEU A 29 27.04 -5.45 -6.30
N LEU A 30 27.73 -5.91 -7.35
CA LEU A 30 27.11 -6.66 -8.46
C LEU A 30 26.42 -7.89 -7.88
N SER A 31 25.22 -8.21 -8.36
CA SER A 31 24.46 -9.38 -7.90
C SER A 31 24.94 -10.68 -8.57
N ILE A 32 25.55 -10.57 -9.76
CA ILE A 32 26.21 -11.65 -10.50
C ILE A 32 27.57 -11.18 -10.99
N ASN A 33 28.54 -12.09 -11.06
CA ASN A 33 29.91 -11.85 -11.48
C ASN A 33 30.36 -12.93 -12.49
N ILE A 34 30.47 -12.58 -13.76
CA ILE A 34 30.93 -13.44 -14.83
C ILE A 34 32.46 -13.39 -14.87
N VAL A 35 33.09 -14.52 -14.55
CA VAL A 35 34.55 -14.62 -14.46
C VAL A 35 35.09 -15.40 -15.64
N TYR A 36 35.88 -14.72 -16.49
CA TYR A 36 36.58 -15.35 -17.59
C TYR A 36 37.90 -15.99 -17.16
N ASP A 37 38.05 -17.27 -17.49
CA ASP A 37 39.25 -18.05 -17.29
C ASP A 37 39.90 -18.38 -18.65
N TYR A 38 41.10 -17.84 -18.87
CA TYR A 38 41.84 -17.99 -20.13
C TYR A 38 42.82 -19.17 -20.11
N THR A 39 42.78 -20.06 -19.12
CA THR A 39 43.69 -21.21 -19.00
C THR A 39 43.65 -22.13 -20.22
N TYR A 40 42.51 -22.19 -20.92
CA TYR A 40 42.32 -22.99 -22.12
C TYR A 40 42.55 -22.24 -23.43
N ASP A 41 42.91 -20.95 -23.42
CA ASP A 41 43.28 -20.17 -24.63
C ASP A 41 44.73 -20.44 -25.06
N THR A 42 45.05 -21.70 -25.33
CA THR A 42 46.42 -22.11 -25.69
C THR A 42 46.84 -21.66 -27.10
N SER A 43 45.89 -21.24 -27.94
CA SER A 43 46.15 -20.62 -29.25
C SER A 43 46.50 -19.14 -29.17
N GLY A 44 46.29 -18.51 -28.01
CA GLY A 44 46.62 -17.10 -27.76
C GLY A 44 45.69 -16.12 -28.46
N PHE A 45 44.45 -16.52 -28.74
CA PHE A 45 43.46 -15.65 -29.40
C PHE A 45 43.11 -14.45 -28.53
N PHE A 46 43.15 -14.58 -27.20
CA PHE A 46 42.94 -13.52 -26.23
C PHE A 46 44.26 -13.02 -25.59
N ALA A 47 45.39 -13.19 -26.28
CA ALA A 47 46.67 -12.66 -25.80
C ALA A 47 46.66 -11.12 -25.73
N ASP A 48 45.89 -10.48 -26.61
CA ASP A 48 45.71 -9.04 -26.70
C ASP A 48 44.62 -8.51 -25.76
N TYR A 49 44.89 -7.33 -25.19
CA TYR A 49 44.02 -6.68 -24.21
C TYR A 49 42.67 -6.25 -24.81
N GLU A 50 42.61 -5.93 -26.11
CA GLU A 50 41.40 -5.44 -26.76
C GLU A 50 40.28 -6.49 -26.76
N ARG A 51 40.60 -7.74 -27.14
CA ARG A 51 39.63 -8.85 -27.09
C ARG A 51 39.17 -9.16 -25.68
N LYS A 52 40.08 -9.14 -24.70
CA LYS A 52 39.71 -9.27 -23.29
C LYS A 52 38.75 -8.16 -22.86
N ALA A 53 39.04 -6.90 -23.21
CA ALA A 53 38.18 -5.77 -22.90
C ALA A 53 36.79 -5.90 -23.54
N VAL A 54 36.68 -6.50 -24.73
CA VAL A 54 35.40 -6.84 -25.36
C VAL A 54 34.63 -7.88 -24.56
N MET A 55 35.28 -8.95 -24.10
CA MET A 55 34.64 -9.96 -23.25
C MET A 55 34.14 -9.36 -21.93
N GLU A 56 34.97 -8.54 -21.27
CA GLU A 56 34.57 -7.82 -20.06
C GLU A 56 33.38 -6.88 -20.31
N ALA A 57 33.31 -6.24 -21.48
CA ALA A 57 32.16 -5.42 -21.85
C ALA A 57 30.89 -6.26 -22.11
N ALA A 58 31.05 -7.48 -22.64
CA ALA A 58 29.96 -8.42 -22.83
C ALA A 58 29.43 -8.97 -21.49
N ALA A 59 30.32 -9.25 -20.53
CA ALA A 59 29.95 -9.66 -19.18
C ALA A 59 29.13 -8.56 -18.47
N ARG A 60 29.65 -7.32 -18.46
CA ARG A 60 28.98 -6.18 -17.82
C ARG A 60 27.54 -5.95 -18.29
N LEU A 61 27.23 -6.27 -19.56
CA LEU A 61 25.86 -6.18 -20.08
C LEU A 61 24.86 -6.97 -19.22
N PHE A 62 25.26 -8.14 -18.72
CA PHE A 62 24.42 -9.01 -17.90
C PHE A 62 24.60 -8.76 -16.41
N GLU A 63 25.83 -8.52 -15.95
CA GLU A 63 26.12 -8.23 -14.53
C GLU A 63 25.40 -6.97 -14.04
N ASP A 64 25.29 -5.95 -14.90
CA ASP A 64 24.56 -4.72 -14.58
C ASP A 64 23.03 -4.92 -14.59
N ALA A 65 22.54 -5.98 -15.24
CA ALA A 65 21.11 -6.19 -15.47
C ALA A 65 20.44 -7.07 -14.41
N PHE A 66 21.11 -8.12 -13.91
CA PHE A 66 20.50 -9.10 -13.01
C PHE A 66 20.43 -8.65 -11.56
N SER A 67 19.39 -9.09 -10.84
CA SER A 67 19.18 -8.85 -9.40
C SER A 67 19.28 -10.11 -8.53
N GLU A 68 19.62 -11.25 -9.13
CA GLU A 68 19.71 -12.53 -8.44
C GLU A 68 20.89 -12.65 -7.51
N SER A 69 20.81 -13.61 -6.58
CA SER A 69 21.96 -14.11 -5.83
C SER A 69 22.06 -15.62 -5.96
N LEU A 70 23.24 -16.09 -6.37
CA LEU A 70 23.53 -17.49 -6.62
C LEU A 70 24.38 -18.07 -5.49
N THR A 71 23.89 -19.13 -4.85
CA THR A 71 24.61 -19.86 -3.81
C THR A 71 25.89 -20.50 -4.36
N ALA A 72 26.99 -20.41 -3.63
CA ALA A 72 28.26 -21.03 -4.01
C ALA A 72 28.15 -22.54 -4.23
N ILE A 73 28.89 -23.08 -5.21
CA ILE A 73 29.05 -24.52 -5.39
C ILE A 73 30.38 -24.93 -4.77
N SER A 74 30.30 -25.53 -3.58
CA SER A 74 31.45 -25.97 -2.80
C SER A 74 31.23 -27.39 -2.31
N ALA A 75 31.78 -28.37 -3.04
CA ALA A 75 31.70 -29.78 -2.67
C ALA A 75 32.37 -30.06 -1.32
N GLY A 76 31.87 -31.08 -0.60
CA GLY A 76 32.36 -31.43 0.72
C GLY A 76 31.65 -32.65 1.31
N GLY A 77 32.37 -33.40 2.16
CA GLY A 77 31.82 -34.61 2.77
C GLY A 77 31.48 -35.68 1.74
N VAL A 78 30.21 -36.07 1.64
CA VAL A 78 29.70 -37.07 0.69
C VAL A 78 29.27 -36.47 -0.65
N ASN A 79 29.27 -35.14 -0.77
CA ASN A 79 28.80 -34.44 -1.96
C ASN A 79 29.94 -34.22 -2.94
N THR A 80 29.72 -34.61 -4.19
CA THR A 80 30.66 -34.40 -5.31
C THR A 80 29.92 -33.90 -6.54
N TRP A 81 30.65 -33.23 -7.44
CA TRP A 81 30.14 -32.87 -8.75
C TRP A 81 31.26 -32.82 -9.79
N SER A 82 30.89 -32.74 -11.06
CA SER A 82 31.82 -32.52 -12.16
C SER A 82 31.21 -31.55 -13.14
N ALA A 83 31.93 -30.45 -13.37
CA ALA A 83 31.64 -29.48 -14.41
C ALA A 83 32.17 -30.03 -15.74
N THR A 84 31.31 -30.15 -16.75
CA THR A 84 31.68 -30.70 -18.07
C THR A 84 31.45 -29.69 -19.17
N PHE A 85 32.40 -29.54 -20.07
CA PHE A 85 32.33 -28.59 -21.18
C PHE A 85 33.27 -29.00 -22.31
N ASP A 86 33.14 -28.40 -23.48
CA ASP A 86 34.10 -28.64 -24.58
C ASP A 86 35.30 -27.71 -24.47
N ASN A 87 36.51 -28.28 -24.41
CA ASN A 87 37.76 -27.52 -24.38
C ASN A 87 37.79 -26.51 -25.53
N PRO A 88 37.87 -25.19 -25.26
CA PRO A 88 37.67 -24.20 -26.31
C PRO A 88 38.76 -24.23 -27.38
N THR A 89 39.99 -24.70 -27.07
CA THR A 89 41.05 -24.83 -28.07
C THR A 89 41.07 -26.18 -28.79
N THR A 90 40.74 -27.29 -28.11
CA THR A 90 40.88 -28.64 -28.72
C THR A 90 39.58 -29.25 -29.22
N GLY A 91 38.43 -28.79 -28.70
CA GLY A 91 37.12 -29.38 -28.94
C GLY A 91 36.89 -30.74 -28.27
N ALA A 92 37.83 -31.20 -27.44
CA ALA A 92 37.64 -32.40 -26.63
C ALA A 92 36.77 -32.08 -25.39
N SER A 93 35.95 -33.04 -24.96
CA SER A 93 35.18 -32.90 -23.72
C SER A 93 36.12 -32.90 -22.51
N GLU A 94 35.96 -31.91 -21.65
CA GLU A 94 36.66 -31.72 -20.38
C GLU A 94 35.71 -31.98 -19.21
N SER A 95 36.26 -32.47 -18.10
CA SER A 95 35.51 -32.72 -16.87
C SER A 95 36.34 -32.32 -15.65
N LEU A 96 35.94 -31.25 -14.97
CA LEU A 96 36.60 -30.76 -13.77
C LEU A 96 35.83 -31.24 -12.53
N THR A 97 36.43 -32.15 -11.78
CA THR A 97 35.85 -32.69 -10.55
C THR A 97 35.95 -31.69 -9.40
N ASP A 98 34.84 -31.50 -8.69
CA ASP A 98 34.70 -30.66 -7.50
C ASP A 98 35.27 -29.24 -7.70
N LEU A 99 35.01 -28.68 -8.89
CA LEU A 99 35.32 -27.30 -9.18
C LEU A 99 34.64 -26.40 -8.13
N PHE A 100 35.40 -25.44 -7.60
CA PHE A 100 34.83 -24.43 -6.71
C PHE A 100 34.30 -23.25 -7.53
N ILE A 101 33.05 -22.89 -7.29
CA ILE A 101 32.39 -21.71 -7.85
C ILE A 101 31.91 -20.85 -6.68
N ALA A 102 32.37 -19.61 -6.59
CA ALA A 102 31.97 -18.72 -5.51
C ALA A 102 30.47 -18.37 -5.60
N ALA A 103 29.94 -17.79 -4.52
CA ALA A 103 28.61 -17.18 -4.60
C ALA A 103 28.60 -16.11 -5.70
N ASP A 104 27.50 -16.05 -6.43
CA ASP A 104 27.26 -15.09 -7.52
C ASP A 104 28.22 -15.23 -8.74
N GLU A 105 29.17 -16.17 -8.71
CA GLU A 105 30.14 -16.38 -9.78
C GLU A 105 29.59 -17.28 -10.90
N ILE A 106 29.71 -16.85 -12.16
CA ILE A 106 29.51 -17.67 -13.36
C ILE A 106 30.88 -17.80 -14.05
N LYS A 107 31.43 -19.02 -14.10
CA LYS A 107 32.80 -19.25 -14.60
C LYS A 107 32.83 -19.67 -16.06
N ILE A 108 33.55 -18.92 -16.88
CA ILE A 108 33.60 -19.17 -18.33
C ILE A 108 35.04 -19.41 -18.79
N PHE A 109 35.31 -20.63 -19.27
CA PHE A 109 36.58 -20.96 -19.90
C PHE A 109 36.59 -20.49 -21.36
N LEU A 110 37.55 -19.62 -21.71
CA LEU A 110 37.66 -19.03 -23.04
C LEU A 110 38.79 -19.64 -23.86
N GLY A 111 38.61 -19.63 -25.17
CA GLY A 111 39.65 -19.97 -26.14
C GLY A 111 39.12 -19.92 -27.57
N ALA A 112 39.94 -20.38 -28.51
CA ALA A 112 39.60 -20.36 -29.91
C ALA A 112 40.15 -21.57 -30.67
N ARG A 113 39.34 -22.08 -31.61
CA ARG A 113 39.70 -23.12 -32.57
C ARG A 113 38.87 -22.96 -33.83
N ALA A 114 39.35 -23.47 -34.96
CA ALA A 114 38.55 -23.50 -36.18
C ALA A 114 37.25 -24.29 -35.94
N LEU A 115 36.11 -23.68 -36.26
CA LEU A 115 34.79 -24.29 -36.13
C LEU A 115 34.32 -24.80 -37.49
N SER A 116 33.36 -25.72 -37.49
CA SER A 116 32.87 -26.33 -38.73
C SER A 116 31.74 -25.53 -39.34
N GLY A 117 31.66 -25.51 -40.68
CA GLY A 117 30.58 -24.85 -41.40
C GLY A 117 30.63 -23.33 -41.27
N SER A 118 29.50 -22.72 -40.93
CA SER A 118 29.34 -21.27 -40.76
C SER A 118 29.36 -20.81 -39.30
N THR A 119 29.62 -21.73 -38.36
CA THR A 119 29.67 -21.42 -36.93
C THR A 119 30.92 -20.59 -36.62
N ILE A 120 30.73 -19.44 -35.97
CA ILE A 120 31.83 -18.53 -35.61
C ILE A 120 32.03 -18.38 -34.09
N GLY A 121 31.04 -18.82 -33.32
CA GLY A 121 31.04 -18.91 -31.86
C GLY A 121 30.37 -20.21 -31.43
N PHE A 122 30.76 -20.74 -30.27
CA PHE A 122 30.15 -21.93 -29.70
C PHE A 122 30.32 -21.99 -28.18
N ALA A 123 29.19 -21.99 -27.46
CA ALA A 123 29.12 -22.25 -26.03
C ALA A 123 28.87 -23.73 -25.71
N SER A 124 29.44 -24.20 -24.60
CA SER A 124 29.20 -25.55 -24.07
C SER A 124 29.20 -25.52 -22.55
N SER A 125 28.18 -26.15 -21.96
CA SER A 125 28.03 -26.32 -20.51
C SER A 125 27.32 -27.64 -20.21
N GLY A 126 27.65 -28.22 -19.07
CA GLY A 126 27.05 -29.44 -18.54
C GLY A 126 27.60 -29.73 -17.16
N TYR A 127 26.95 -30.64 -16.45
CA TYR A 127 27.41 -31.09 -15.15
C TYR A 127 26.86 -32.48 -14.81
N SER A 128 27.45 -33.10 -13.80
CA SER A 128 26.86 -34.22 -13.07
C SER A 128 27.17 -34.07 -11.58
N TRP A 129 26.31 -34.60 -10.71
CA TRP A 129 26.51 -34.54 -9.27
C TRP A 129 26.09 -35.83 -8.59
N SER A 130 26.67 -36.09 -7.41
CA SER A 130 26.24 -37.17 -6.51
C SER A 130 26.31 -36.71 -5.06
N GLY A 131 25.38 -37.15 -4.23
CA GLY A 131 25.32 -36.72 -2.83
C GLY A 131 23.88 -36.63 -2.32
N THR A 132 23.64 -35.68 -1.42
CA THR A 132 22.30 -35.45 -0.85
C THR A 132 21.38 -34.73 -1.83
N SER A 133 20.05 -34.80 -1.59
CA SER A 133 19.07 -34.06 -2.41
C SER A 133 19.28 -32.54 -2.34
N GLY A 134 19.57 -32.00 -1.15
CA GLY A 134 19.86 -30.57 -0.99
C GLY A 134 21.11 -30.13 -1.74
N TRP A 135 22.11 -31.01 -1.88
CA TRP A 135 23.27 -30.76 -2.71
C TRP A 135 22.91 -30.69 -4.20
N GLY A 136 22.09 -31.63 -4.67
CA GLY A 136 21.56 -31.58 -6.03
C GLY A 136 20.89 -30.25 -6.34
N SER A 137 20.02 -29.78 -5.45
CA SER A 137 19.37 -28.48 -5.60
C SER A 137 20.36 -27.31 -5.60
N THR A 138 21.48 -27.39 -4.87
CA THR A 138 22.53 -26.36 -4.91
C THR A 138 23.26 -26.35 -6.25
N VAL A 139 23.56 -27.52 -6.84
CA VAL A 139 24.24 -27.60 -8.14
C VAL A 139 23.31 -27.16 -9.28
N GLU A 140 22.04 -27.54 -9.22
CA GLU A 140 21.05 -27.30 -10.29
C GLU A 140 20.45 -25.89 -10.25
N PHE A 141 20.05 -25.42 -9.06
CA PHE A 141 19.28 -24.18 -8.90
C PHE A 141 20.01 -23.10 -8.13
N ARG A 142 21.19 -23.41 -7.57
CA ARG A 142 22.04 -22.45 -6.84
C ARG A 142 21.29 -21.60 -5.80
N GLY A 143 20.34 -22.20 -5.08
CA GLY A 143 19.57 -21.53 -4.03
C GLY A 143 18.26 -20.88 -4.51
N GLN A 144 18.01 -20.88 -5.82
CA GLN A 144 16.71 -20.55 -6.38
C GLN A 144 15.69 -21.66 -6.11
N THR A 145 14.41 -21.32 -6.23
CA THR A 145 13.31 -22.25 -5.97
C THR A 145 13.12 -23.18 -7.17
N PRO A 146 13.24 -24.51 -7.02
CA PRO A 146 13.13 -25.43 -8.16
C PRO A 146 11.82 -25.28 -8.94
N GLY A 147 11.92 -25.15 -10.26
CA GLY A 147 10.80 -25.02 -11.18
C GLY A 147 11.18 -25.46 -12.59
N SER A 148 10.20 -25.80 -13.43
CA SER A 148 10.44 -26.23 -14.82
C SER A 148 10.96 -25.12 -15.73
N THR A 149 10.79 -23.88 -15.30
CA THR A 149 11.23 -22.66 -16.00
C THR A 149 12.26 -21.90 -15.18
N GLU A 150 12.75 -22.47 -14.08
CA GLU A 150 13.81 -21.86 -13.27
C GLU A 150 15.16 -22.23 -13.89
N PHE A 151 16.10 -21.29 -13.98
CA PHE A 151 17.42 -21.57 -14.53
C PHE A 151 18.51 -20.94 -13.65
N ALA A 152 19.54 -21.73 -13.34
CA ALA A 152 20.77 -21.23 -12.78
C ALA A 152 21.95 -21.95 -13.45
N THR A 153 23.12 -21.32 -13.44
CA THR A 153 24.32 -21.90 -14.07
C THR A 153 25.55 -21.77 -13.18
N TRP A 154 26.45 -22.75 -13.32
CA TRP A 154 27.81 -22.65 -12.80
C TRP A 154 28.72 -21.89 -13.78
N GLY A 155 28.34 -21.85 -15.05
CA GLY A 155 29.16 -21.36 -16.16
C GLY A 155 29.35 -22.40 -17.27
N GLY A 156 30.51 -22.40 -17.91
CA GLY A 156 30.78 -23.26 -19.06
C GLY A 156 32.04 -22.84 -19.81
N SER A 157 32.02 -23.03 -21.13
CA SER A 157 33.07 -22.58 -22.03
C SER A 157 32.50 -21.86 -23.23
N ILE A 158 33.26 -20.91 -23.77
CA ILE A 158 32.94 -20.25 -25.05
C ILE A 158 34.16 -20.34 -25.96
N THR A 159 33.90 -20.76 -27.19
CA THR A 159 34.88 -20.92 -28.25
C THR A 159 34.60 -19.94 -29.37
N PHE A 160 35.64 -19.26 -29.87
CA PHE A 160 35.56 -18.42 -31.08
C PHE A 160 36.33 -19.04 -32.23
N ASP A 161 35.87 -18.84 -33.46
CA ASP A 161 36.62 -19.26 -34.65
C ASP A 161 37.73 -18.24 -34.99
N PRO A 162 39.02 -18.58 -34.84
CA PRO A 162 40.11 -17.64 -35.12
C PRO A 162 40.34 -17.42 -36.62
N THR A 163 39.71 -18.20 -37.50
CA THR A 163 39.80 -18.04 -38.97
C THR A 163 38.86 -16.94 -39.49
N ASN A 164 37.91 -16.50 -38.67
CA ASN A 164 37.01 -15.42 -39.00
C ASN A 164 37.69 -14.04 -38.90
N THR A 165 37.21 -13.08 -39.69
CA THR A 165 37.73 -11.70 -39.62
C THR A 165 36.96 -10.94 -38.55
N TRP A 166 37.61 -10.70 -37.41
CA TRP A 166 36.98 -10.12 -36.23
C TRP A 166 37.22 -8.62 -36.11
N HIS A 167 36.15 -7.87 -35.83
CA HIS A 167 36.24 -6.56 -35.21
C HIS A 167 36.36 -6.73 -33.68
N THR A 168 37.44 -6.20 -33.11
CA THR A 168 37.81 -6.36 -31.68
C THR A 168 37.69 -5.06 -30.88
N GLY A 169 37.13 -3.99 -31.47
CA GLY A 169 36.92 -2.74 -30.79
C GLY A 169 35.74 -2.79 -29.81
N ILE A 170 35.82 -2.07 -28.68
CA ILE A 170 34.70 -1.95 -27.74
C ILE A 170 33.54 -1.08 -28.29
N THR A 171 33.82 -0.25 -29.31
CA THR A 171 32.81 0.54 -30.03
C THR A 171 32.72 0.10 -31.49
N THR A 172 31.75 0.60 -32.24
CA THR A 172 31.60 0.35 -33.68
C THR A 172 32.59 1.14 -34.54
N VAL A 173 33.45 1.97 -33.95
CA VAL A 173 34.46 2.71 -34.70
C VAL A 173 35.43 1.74 -35.38
N GLY A 174 35.48 1.77 -36.71
CA GLY A 174 36.36 0.91 -37.50
C GLY A 174 35.72 -0.39 -37.99
N LEU A 175 34.51 -0.72 -37.54
CA LEU A 175 33.77 -1.90 -37.98
C LEU A 175 33.42 -1.79 -39.48
N THR A 176 33.83 -2.78 -40.27
CA THR A 176 33.57 -2.83 -41.72
C THR A 176 32.55 -3.90 -42.09
N GLY A 177 31.92 -3.76 -43.26
CA GLY A 177 30.92 -4.71 -43.80
C GLY A 177 31.40 -6.16 -44.01
N SER A 178 32.71 -6.43 -43.87
CA SER A 178 33.31 -7.75 -44.04
C SER A 178 33.73 -8.41 -42.72
N GLU A 179 33.58 -7.73 -41.59
CA GLU A 179 34.00 -8.23 -40.28
C GLU A 179 32.82 -8.72 -39.46
N SER A 180 32.99 -9.82 -38.76
CA SER A 180 32.09 -10.18 -37.66
C SER A 180 32.50 -9.41 -36.40
N ASP A 181 31.51 -8.98 -35.64
CA ASP A 181 31.73 -8.21 -34.42
C ASP A 181 31.90 -9.15 -33.22
N LEU A 182 33.08 -9.17 -32.60
CA LEU A 182 33.40 -10.08 -31.49
C LEU A 182 32.48 -9.87 -30.28
N TYR A 183 32.11 -8.61 -30.01
CA TYR A 183 31.20 -8.27 -28.92
C TYR A 183 29.82 -8.91 -29.13
N THR A 184 29.29 -8.82 -30.36
CA THR A 184 28.00 -9.42 -30.74
C THR A 184 28.00 -10.93 -30.59
N THR A 185 29.04 -11.62 -31.05
CA THR A 185 29.15 -13.06 -30.84
C THR A 185 29.32 -13.39 -29.36
N ALA A 186 30.10 -12.63 -28.60
CA ALA A 186 30.29 -12.87 -27.17
C ALA A 186 28.97 -12.80 -26.38
N ILE A 187 28.15 -11.75 -26.59
CA ILE A 187 26.84 -11.61 -25.92
C ILE A 187 25.82 -12.65 -26.39
N HIS A 188 25.98 -13.21 -27.60
CA HIS A 188 25.16 -14.32 -28.10
C HIS A 188 25.52 -15.63 -27.37
N GLU A 189 26.81 -15.99 -27.34
CA GLU A 189 27.25 -17.22 -26.67
C GLU A 189 27.03 -17.17 -25.15
N LEU A 190 27.11 -15.98 -24.55
CA LEU A 190 26.69 -15.77 -23.16
C LEU A 190 25.20 -16.08 -22.97
N GLY A 191 24.33 -15.77 -23.94
CA GLY A 191 22.92 -16.14 -23.90
C GLY A 191 22.71 -17.65 -23.76
N HIS A 192 23.52 -18.46 -24.45
CA HIS A 192 23.50 -19.92 -24.28
C HIS A 192 23.99 -20.38 -22.90
N ILE A 193 25.06 -19.77 -22.37
CA ILE A 193 25.51 -20.04 -20.99
C ILE A 193 24.41 -19.69 -19.96
N LEU A 194 23.62 -18.65 -20.26
CA LEU A 194 22.51 -18.18 -19.45
C LEU A 194 21.18 -18.91 -19.73
N GLY A 195 21.18 -19.96 -20.56
CA GLY A 195 20.07 -20.92 -20.64
C GLY A 195 19.27 -20.93 -21.93
N PHE A 196 19.57 -20.07 -22.92
CA PHE A 196 18.96 -20.18 -24.24
C PHE A 196 19.28 -21.54 -24.88
N GLY A 197 18.24 -22.31 -25.20
CA GLY A 197 18.37 -23.67 -25.71
C GLY A 197 18.66 -24.75 -24.68
N GLY A 198 18.55 -24.44 -23.38
CA GLY A 198 18.57 -25.41 -22.30
C GLY A 198 17.17 -25.90 -21.91
N ASP A 199 17.09 -26.70 -20.84
CA ASP A 199 15.84 -27.33 -20.39
C ASP A 199 14.73 -26.32 -20.06
N SER A 200 15.07 -25.21 -19.38
CA SER A 200 14.10 -24.16 -19.00
C SER A 200 13.56 -23.41 -20.23
N TRP A 201 14.39 -23.26 -21.27
CA TRP A 201 13.97 -22.74 -22.57
C TRP A 201 13.06 -23.73 -23.30
N ASP A 202 13.44 -25.00 -23.37
CA ASP A 202 12.67 -26.04 -24.05
C ASP A 202 11.30 -26.26 -23.39
N ALA A 203 11.21 -26.07 -22.07
CA ALA A 203 9.94 -26.08 -21.34
C ALA A 203 8.94 -25.00 -21.82
N GLN A 204 9.46 -23.91 -22.40
CA GLN A 204 8.70 -22.80 -22.98
C GLN A 204 8.50 -22.96 -24.50
N VAL A 205 9.00 -24.02 -25.13
CA VAL A 205 8.84 -24.26 -26.58
C VAL A 205 7.71 -25.25 -26.83
N SER A 206 6.71 -24.82 -27.63
CA SER A 206 5.60 -25.67 -28.04
C SER A 206 5.23 -25.42 -29.49
N GLY A 207 5.23 -26.47 -30.32
CA GLY A 207 4.84 -26.36 -31.72
C GLY A 207 5.76 -25.49 -32.60
N GLY A 208 7.03 -25.32 -32.22
CA GLY A 208 8.00 -24.49 -32.96
C GLY A 208 7.90 -22.99 -32.66
N VAL A 209 7.16 -22.60 -31.62
CA VAL A 209 7.09 -21.24 -31.10
C VAL A 209 7.40 -21.24 -29.60
N PHE A 210 7.83 -20.08 -29.11
CA PHE A 210 8.07 -19.84 -27.69
C PHE A 210 6.81 -19.30 -27.01
N THR A 211 6.45 -19.85 -25.85
CA THR A 211 5.20 -19.58 -25.14
C THR A 211 5.36 -18.75 -23.87
N GLY A 212 6.59 -18.35 -23.54
CA GLY A 212 6.89 -17.48 -22.41
C GLY A 212 6.07 -16.20 -22.41
N THR A 213 5.52 -15.82 -21.25
CA THR A 213 4.54 -14.74 -21.14
C THR A 213 5.16 -13.38 -21.43
N ALA A 214 6.40 -13.13 -20.99
CA ALA A 214 7.09 -11.88 -21.25
C ALA A 214 7.41 -11.75 -22.76
N SER A 215 7.95 -12.82 -23.36
CA SER A 215 8.29 -12.86 -24.79
C SER A 215 7.06 -12.68 -25.69
N VAL A 216 5.93 -13.33 -25.35
CA VAL A 216 4.65 -13.14 -26.04
C VAL A 216 4.16 -11.69 -25.88
N GLY A 217 4.28 -11.11 -24.69
CA GLY A 217 3.90 -9.72 -24.42
C GLY A 217 4.70 -8.70 -25.22
N VAL A 218 6.01 -8.94 -25.40
CA VAL A 218 6.91 -8.09 -26.19
C VAL A 218 6.71 -8.26 -27.69
N HIS A 219 6.50 -9.48 -28.16
CA HIS A 219 6.36 -9.77 -29.59
C HIS A 219 4.93 -9.53 -30.11
N GLY A 220 3.92 -9.60 -29.22
CA GLY A 220 2.49 -9.50 -29.55
C GLY A 220 1.85 -10.83 -29.98
N SER A 221 2.64 -11.88 -30.12
CA SER A 221 2.25 -13.27 -30.38
C SER A 221 3.41 -14.20 -30.00
N SER A 222 3.20 -15.52 -29.94
CA SER A 222 4.28 -16.49 -29.71
C SER A 222 5.39 -16.38 -30.77
N PRO A 223 6.61 -15.97 -30.40
CA PRO A 223 7.72 -15.85 -31.35
C PRO A 223 8.12 -17.21 -31.92
N GLY A 224 8.55 -17.24 -33.18
CA GLY A 224 9.13 -18.45 -33.78
C GLY A 224 10.49 -18.78 -33.17
N VAL A 225 10.80 -20.07 -33.05
CA VAL A 225 12.12 -20.56 -32.58
C VAL A 225 12.72 -21.56 -33.56
N THR A 226 14.04 -21.73 -33.51
CA THR A 226 14.77 -22.74 -34.29
C THR A 226 15.87 -23.36 -33.41
N GLY A 227 15.53 -24.47 -32.75
CA GLY A 227 16.39 -25.06 -31.73
C GLY A 227 16.54 -24.13 -30.53
N GLY A 228 17.78 -23.94 -30.06
CA GLY A 228 18.11 -23.03 -28.96
C GLY A 228 18.16 -21.54 -29.32
N HIS A 229 17.50 -21.14 -30.40
CA HIS A 229 17.52 -19.78 -30.93
C HIS A 229 16.10 -19.28 -31.19
N TRP A 230 15.96 -17.96 -31.27
CA TRP A 230 14.86 -17.36 -32.00
C TRP A 230 14.90 -17.78 -33.48
N ALA A 231 13.78 -17.65 -34.19
CA ALA A 231 13.75 -17.90 -35.63
C ALA A 231 14.70 -16.93 -36.37
N ASP A 232 15.36 -17.44 -37.42
CA ASP A 232 16.26 -16.65 -38.26
C ASP A 232 15.57 -15.42 -38.86
N GLY A 233 16.22 -14.25 -38.78
CA GLY A 233 15.66 -12.98 -39.24
C GLY A 233 14.54 -12.40 -38.37
N LEU A 234 14.29 -12.92 -37.17
CA LEU A 234 13.30 -12.36 -36.25
C LEU A 234 13.71 -10.96 -35.80
N MET A 235 12.79 -10.00 -35.93
CA MET A 235 13.06 -8.59 -35.65
C MET A 235 12.37 -8.14 -34.35
N ASN A 236 13.10 -7.42 -33.50
CA ASN A 236 12.58 -6.71 -32.33
C ASN A 236 13.34 -5.38 -32.15
N ASP A 237 12.69 -4.33 -31.63
CA ASP A 237 13.28 -2.99 -31.52
C ASP A 237 13.85 -2.41 -32.85
N GLY A 238 13.28 -2.82 -33.98
CA GLY A 238 13.72 -2.39 -35.31
C GLY A 238 15.06 -2.97 -35.76
N ARG A 239 15.57 -4.01 -35.09
CA ARG A 239 16.78 -4.78 -35.46
C ARG A 239 16.53 -6.28 -35.33
N GLU A 240 17.44 -7.09 -35.86
CA GLU A 240 17.40 -8.54 -35.64
C GLU A 240 17.76 -8.86 -34.18
N VAL A 241 17.05 -9.84 -33.60
CA VAL A 241 17.31 -10.33 -32.24
C VAL A 241 18.71 -10.93 -32.15
N THR A 242 19.38 -10.73 -31.01
CA THR A 242 20.77 -11.18 -30.85
C THR A 242 20.85 -12.69 -30.76
N MET A 243 19.84 -13.36 -30.20
CA MET A 243 19.77 -14.83 -30.16
C MET A 243 19.17 -15.46 -31.45
N SER A 244 19.32 -14.79 -32.59
CA SER A 244 19.09 -15.38 -33.93
C SER A 244 20.25 -16.34 -34.28
N PRO A 245 20.03 -17.47 -34.98
CA PRO A 245 21.09 -18.41 -35.33
C PRO A 245 22.10 -17.85 -36.35
N SER A 246 21.83 -16.66 -36.92
CA SER A 246 22.73 -15.98 -37.84
C SER A 246 23.03 -14.56 -37.38
N SER A 247 24.20 -14.04 -37.81
CA SER A 247 24.59 -12.64 -37.56
C SER A 247 25.10 -12.00 -38.83
N THR A 248 24.78 -10.73 -39.03
CA THR A 248 25.18 -9.97 -40.22
C THR A 248 26.52 -9.28 -40.00
N ALA A 249 27.50 -9.55 -40.88
CA ALA A 249 28.80 -8.88 -40.85
C ALA A 249 28.66 -7.35 -40.99
N GLY A 250 29.53 -6.62 -40.29
CA GLY A 250 29.55 -5.16 -40.24
C GLY A 250 28.47 -4.51 -39.39
N LEU A 251 27.65 -5.29 -38.70
CA LEU A 251 26.69 -4.79 -37.72
C LEU A 251 27.07 -5.25 -36.32
N ARG A 252 26.97 -4.32 -35.36
CA ARG A 252 27.01 -4.66 -33.94
C ARG A 252 25.59 -4.94 -33.46
N GLY A 253 25.37 -6.17 -33.02
CA GLY A 253 24.17 -6.56 -32.30
C GLY A 253 24.09 -5.88 -30.93
N ALA A 254 22.87 -5.80 -30.43
CA ALA A 254 22.59 -5.47 -29.05
C ALA A 254 21.37 -6.28 -28.65
N TRP A 255 21.38 -6.78 -27.41
CA TRP A 255 20.24 -7.51 -26.86
C TRP A 255 18.97 -6.67 -26.96
N THR A 256 17.99 -7.21 -27.67
CA THR A 256 16.68 -6.61 -27.88
C THR A 256 15.80 -6.83 -26.65
N THR A 257 14.70 -6.09 -26.53
CA THR A 257 13.70 -6.35 -25.49
C THR A 257 13.21 -7.80 -25.53
N LEU A 258 13.12 -8.43 -26.72
CA LEU A 258 12.73 -9.83 -26.84
C LEU A 258 13.80 -10.81 -26.33
N ASP A 259 15.09 -10.53 -26.53
CA ASP A 259 16.17 -11.36 -25.98
C ASP A 259 16.11 -11.35 -24.44
N TRP A 260 15.94 -10.16 -23.83
CA TRP A 260 15.80 -10.01 -22.39
C TRP A 260 14.53 -10.67 -21.83
N ALA A 261 13.40 -10.54 -22.52
CA ALA A 261 12.16 -11.22 -22.15
C ALA A 261 12.29 -12.75 -22.17
N GLY A 262 13.13 -13.29 -23.07
CA GLY A 262 13.45 -14.71 -23.09
C GLY A 262 14.18 -15.15 -21.82
N LEU A 263 15.09 -14.34 -21.28
CA LEU A 263 15.76 -14.62 -20.00
C LEU A 263 14.79 -14.56 -18.81
N ASP A 264 13.88 -13.58 -18.79
CA ASP A 264 12.81 -13.45 -17.78
C ASP A 264 11.93 -14.72 -17.75
N ASP A 265 11.51 -15.20 -18.93
CA ASP A 265 10.66 -16.38 -19.06
C ASP A 265 11.34 -17.72 -18.66
N ILE A 266 12.68 -17.74 -18.58
CA ILE A 266 13.47 -18.90 -18.13
C ILE A 266 14.08 -18.71 -16.73
N GLY A 267 13.59 -17.73 -15.97
CA GLY A 267 13.83 -17.62 -14.53
C GLY A 267 14.71 -16.46 -14.10
N TRP A 268 15.32 -15.70 -15.03
CA TRP A 268 16.21 -14.62 -14.64
C TRP A 268 15.48 -13.39 -14.10
N SER A 269 15.92 -12.85 -12.96
CA SER A 269 15.38 -11.60 -12.36
C SER A 269 16.30 -10.38 -12.58
N PHE A 270 15.71 -9.19 -12.71
CA PHE A 270 16.40 -7.96 -13.13
C PHE A 270 16.39 -6.81 -12.11
N MET A 271 17.50 -6.07 -12.04
CA MET A 271 17.67 -4.89 -11.19
C MET A 271 16.79 -3.74 -11.67
N SER A 272 15.94 -3.22 -10.78
CA SER A 272 15.03 -2.13 -11.11
C SER A 272 15.74 -0.84 -11.54
N SER A 273 16.93 -0.54 -11.00
CA SER A 273 17.68 0.70 -11.27
C SER A 273 18.50 0.70 -12.57
N THR A 274 18.81 -0.48 -13.10
CA THR A 274 19.67 -0.69 -14.28
C THR A 274 19.01 -1.59 -15.31
N ALA A 275 17.69 -1.80 -15.18
CA ALA A 275 16.94 -2.73 -15.98
C ALA A 275 17.08 -2.45 -17.49
N PRO A 276 17.11 -3.50 -18.33
CA PRO A 276 17.17 -3.34 -19.78
C PRO A 276 15.96 -2.59 -20.35
N ALA A 277 16.13 -2.03 -21.53
CA ALA A 277 15.05 -1.31 -22.21
C ALA A 277 13.83 -2.22 -22.43
N GLY A 278 12.65 -1.72 -22.06
CA GLY A 278 11.38 -2.46 -22.13
C GLY A 278 11.03 -3.21 -20.84
N HIS A 279 11.91 -3.26 -19.83
CA HIS A 279 11.57 -3.76 -18.51
C HIS A 279 10.70 -2.75 -17.76
N MET A 280 9.51 -3.18 -17.35
CA MET A 280 8.57 -2.40 -16.57
C MET A 280 8.50 -2.96 -15.16
N VAL A 281 8.59 -2.07 -14.18
CA VAL A 281 8.38 -2.40 -12.77
C VAL A 281 7.14 -1.66 -12.30
N VAL A 282 6.17 -2.41 -11.82
CA VAL A 282 4.95 -1.93 -11.18
C VAL A 282 5.12 -2.12 -9.67
N GLN A 283 5.03 -1.03 -8.92
CA GLN A 283 4.93 -1.11 -7.47
C GLN A 283 3.49 -0.93 -7.06
N VAL A 284 2.91 -1.93 -6.42
CA VAL A 284 1.60 -1.85 -5.79
C VAL A 284 1.79 -1.55 -4.32
N VAL A 285 1.23 -0.42 -3.91
CA VAL A 285 1.16 -0.03 -2.50
C VAL A 285 -0.30 0.13 -2.09
N ASP A 286 -0.55 0.04 -0.80
CA ASP A 286 -1.83 0.45 -0.24
C ASP A 286 -1.95 1.98 -0.18
N SER A 287 -3.08 2.46 0.34
CA SER A 287 -3.37 3.88 0.53
C SER A 287 -2.41 4.58 1.51
N MET A 288 -1.70 3.82 2.36
CA MET A 288 -0.68 4.31 3.30
C MET A 288 0.71 4.36 2.65
N GLY A 289 0.86 3.73 1.49
CA GLY A 289 2.11 3.63 0.75
C GLY A 289 2.95 2.40 1.12
N ASP A 290 2.40 1.46 1.90
CA ASP A 290 3.05 0.21 2.26
C ASP A 290 2.89 -0.82 1.13
N PRO A 291 3.88 -1.71 0.90
CA PRO A 291 3.82 -2.62 -0.23
C PRO A 291 2.79 -3.74 -0.06
N VAL A 292 2.00 -4.01 -1.10
CA VAL A 292 0.95 -5.05 -1.09
C VAL A 292 1.45 -6.30 -1.79
N SER A 293 1.70 -7.36 -1.03
CA SER A 293 2.11 -8.67 -1.55
C SER A 293 0.95 -9.48 -2.12
N GLY A 294 1.19 -10.18 -3.23
CA GLY A 294 0.19 -11.04 -3.89
C GLY A 294 -0.92 -10.28 -4.62
N ALA A 295 -0.81 -8.95 -4.78
CA ALA A 295 -1.76 -8.16 -5.54
C ALA A 295 -1.73 -8.59 -7.00
N SER A 296 -2.91 -8.88 -7.58
CA SER A 296 -3.00 -9.18 -9.01
C SER A 296 -2.73 -7.93 -9.82
N VAL A 297 -1.77 -8.00 -10.75
CA VAL A 297 -1.42 -6.95 -11.70
C VAL A 297 -1.71 -7.45 -13.10
N SER A 298 -2.34 -6.64 -13.93
CA SER A 298 -2.54 -6.96 -15.34
C SER A 298 -2.42 -5.72 -16.21
N GLY A 299 -2.09 -5.90 -17.48
CA GLY A 299 -2.11 -4.79 -18.42
C GLY A 299 -2.48 -5.16 -19.84
N THR A 300 -3.00 -4.19 -20.57
CA THR A 300 -3.42 -4.31 -21.96
C THR A 300 -2.79 -3.20 -22.80
N LYS A 301 -2.28 -3.55 -23.99
CA LYS A 301 -1.67 -2.60 -24.91
C LYS A 301 -2.69 -2.07 -25.91
N SER A 302 -2.64 -0.76 -26.17
CA SER A 302 -3.33 -0.16 -27.32
C SER A 302 -2.85 -0.82 -28.63
N GLY A 303 -3.73 -1.58 -29.29
CA GLY A 303 -3.42 -2.31 -30.53
C GLY A 303 -3.15 -3.82 -30.39
N GLY A 304 -3.25 -4.39 -29.18
CA GLY A 304 -3.14 -5.84 -28.91
C GLY A 304 -1.88 -6.22 -28.13
N GLY A 305 -2.02 -7.15 -27.19
CA GLY A 305 -0.99 -7.59 -26.24
C GLY A 305 -1.44 -7.46 -24.78
N THR A 306 -1.13 -8.45 -23.95
CA THR A 306 -1.54 -8.51 -22.54
C THR A 306 -0.45 -9.11 -21.66
N PHE A 307 -0.35 -8.67 -20.40
CA PHE A 307 0.42 -9.35 -19.35
C PHE A 307 -0.42 -9.47 -18.08
N SER A 308 -0.08 -10.43 -17.22
CA SER A 308 -0.69 -10.57 -15.89
C SER A 308 0.23 -11.33 -14.94
N GLY A 309 0.18 -11.01 -13.66
CA GLY A 309 0.88 -11.71 -12.59
C GLY A 309 0.47 -11.21 -11.22
N THR A 310 1.26 -11.53 -10.20
CA THR A 310 1.07 -11.06 -8.82
C THR A 310 2.33 -10.41 -8.29
N THR A 311 2.19 -9.43 -7.40
CA THR A 311 3.32 -8.78 -6.74
C THR A 311 4.05 -9.72 -5.76
N ASP A 312 5.35 -9.48 -5.59
CA ASP A 312 6.20 -10.12 -4.59
C ASP A 312 5.97 -9.59 -3.16
N ALA A 313 6.76 -10.06 -2.20
CA ALA A 313 6.68 -9.62 -0.80
C ALA A 313 6.93 -8.11 -0.58
N ASN A 314 7.55 -7.43 -1.55
CA ASN A 314 7.84 -6.00 -1.52
C ASN A 314 6.85 -5.20 -2.38
N GLY A 315 5.71 -5.80 -2.75
CA GLY A 315 4.69 -5.16 -3.57
C GLY A 315 5.15 -4.85 -5.00
N LEU A 316 6.19 -5.53 -5.50
CA LEU A 316 6.72 -5.31 -6.84
C LEU A 316 6.25 -6.41 -7.78
N TYR A 317 5.83 -6.00 -8.97
CA TYR A 317 5.64 -6.87 -10.12
C TYR A 317 6.47 -6.32 -11.26
N SER A 318 7.32 -7.13 -11.88
CA SER A 318 8.13 -6.73 -13.03
C SER A 318 7.92 -7.66 -14.22
N THR A 319 8.00 -7.10 -15.42
CA THR A 319 7.93 -7.86 -16.67
C THR A 319 8.47 -7.03 -17.83
N PHE A 320 8.72 -7.65 -18.97
CA PHE A 320 9.05 -6.95 -20.20
C PHE A 320 7.80 -6.61 -21.02
N VAL A 321 7.74 -5.38 -21.53
CA VAL A 321 6.65 -4.90 -22.36
C VAL A 321 7.16 -4.24 -23.64
N ALA A 322 6.42 -4.44 -24.73
CA ALA A 322 6.69 -3.75 -25.99
C ALA A 322 6.40 -2.25 -25.90
N ASP A 323 7.13 -1.45 -26.69
CA ASP A 323 6.92 -0.01 -26.83
C ASP A 323 5.47 0.33 -27.21
N GLY A 324 4.80 1.19 -26.43
CA GLY A 324 3.46 1.69 -26.73
C GLY A 324 2.67 2.05 -25.47
N SER A 325 1.46 2.58 -25.64
CA SER A 325 0.60 2.94 -24.51
C SER A 325 -0.06 1.69 -23.94
N TRP A 326 0.16 1.47 -22.65
CA TRP A 326 -0.45 0.40 -21.85
C TRP A 326 -1.53 0.97 -20.92
N THR A 327 -2.48 0.12 -20.54
CA THR A 327 -3.35 0.31 -19.39
C THR A 327 -2.98 -0.77 -18.39
N VAL A 328 -2.62 -0.39 -17.16
CA VAL A 328 -2.12 -1.31 -16.12
C VAL A 328 -3.01 -1.18 -14.90
N SER A 329 -3.62 -2.28 -14.49
CA SER A 329 -4.62 -2.32 -13.42
C SER A 329 -4.24 -3.31 -12.33
N THR A 330 -4.76 -3.08 -11.12
CA THR A 330 -4.83 -4.08 -10.06
C THR A 330 -6.25 -4.61 -9.91
N ALA A 331 -6.48 -5.74 -9.24
CA ALA A 331 -7.82 -6.30 -9.09
C ALA A 331 -8.76 -5.31 -8.35
N GLY A 332 -9.75 -4.76 -9.05
CA GLY A 332 -10.75 -3.84 -8.49
C GLY A 332 -10.51 -2.35 -8.80
N ASP A 333 -9.38 -1.99 -9.42
CA ASP A 333 -9.04 -0.61 -9.76
C ASP A 333 -8.55 -0.51 -11.21
N SER A 334 -8.99 0.53 -11.94
CA SER A 334 -8.62 0.77 -13.34
C SER A 334 -7.79 2.05 -13.46
N ASP A 335 -6.63 2.07 -12.80
CA ASP A 335 -5.64 3.12 -13.04
C ASP A 335 -5.13 3.04 -14.49
N THR A 336 -4.99 4.19 -15.15
CA THR A 336 -4.50 4.25 -16.53
C THR A 336 -3.14 4.93 -16.57
N VAL A 337 -2.06 4.13 -16.68
CA VAL A 337 -0.70 4.65 -16.83
C VAL A 337 -0.21 4.48 -18.26
N THR A 338 -0.02 5.60 -18.98
CA THR A 338 0.59 5.59 -20.32
C THR A 338 2.10 5.39 -20.19
N VAL A 339 2.57 4.18 -20.50
CA VAL A 339 4.00 3.84 -20.50
C VAL A 339 4.64 4.21 -21.85
N SER A 340 5.88 4.69 -21.85
CA SER A 340 6.72 4.91 -23.04
C SER A 340 8.14 4.40 -22.79
N LYS A 341 8.91 4.09 -23.86
CA LYS A 341 10.26 3.51 -23.79
C LYS A 341 11.13 4.15 -22.69
N GLY A 342 11.63 3.33 -21.75
CA GLY A 342 12.53 3.76 -20.67
C GLY A 342 11.84 4.23 -19.37
N MET A 343 10.53 4.02 -19.22
CA MET A 343 9.82 4.34 -17.97
C MET A 343 10.01 3.22 -16.94
N GLN A 344 10.70 3.54 -15.83
CA GLN A 344 10.84 2.68 -14.66
C GLN A 344 9.95 3.21 -13.51
N GLY A 345 9.34 2.30 -12.73
CA GLY A 345 8.65 2.65 -11.47
C GLY A 345 7.22 3.15 -11.64
N VAL A 346 6.35 2.35 -12.29
CA VAL A 346 4.90 2.61 -12.30
C VAL A 346 4.34 2.28 -10.91
N ARG A 347 4.13 3.31 -10.09
CA ARG A 347 3.52 3.13 -8.77
C ARG A 347 2.01 3.16 -8.90
N LEU A 348 1.36 2.04 -8.64
CA LEU A 348 -0.08 1.91 -8.53
C LEU A 348 -0.45 1.89 -7.05
N VAL A 349 -1.47 2.64 -6.69
CA VAL A 349 -2.09 2.49 -5.38
C VAL A 349 -3.19 1.47 -5.59
N SER A 350 -3.09 0.28 -4.97
CA SER A 350 -4.28 -0.57 -4.89
C SER A 350 -5.21 0.09 -3.89
N ALA A 351 -6.08 0.97 -4.38
CA ALA A 351 -7.20 1.42 -3.60
C ALA A 351 -8.27 0.34 -3.72
N PRO A 352 -8.60 -0.43 -2.65
CA PRO A 352 -10.04 -0.61 -2.45
C PRO A 352 -10.62 0.80 -2.42
N VAL A 353 -11.79 1.02 -3.02
CA VAL A 353 -12.61 2.17 -2.61
C VAL A 353 -12.78 1.99 -1.10
N VAL A 354 -11.98 2.70 -0.32
CA VAL A 354 -12.19 2.80 1.11
C VAL A 354 -13.38 3.74 1.19
N ASN A 355 -14.54 3.15 1.46
CA ASN A 355 -15.74 3.89 1.80
C ASN A 355 -15.47 4.50 3.17
N GLY A 356 -14.71 5.60 3.17
CA GLY A 356 -14.53 6.39 4.36
C GLY A 356 -15.86 7.04 4.71
N ASP A 357 -16.03 7.41 5.97
CA ASP A 357 -17.20 8.15 6.39
C ASP A 357 -17.36 9.44 5.58
N ASP A 358 -18.60 9.76 5.27
CA ASP A 358 -18.97 10.96 4.55
C ASP A 358 -19.30 12.08 5.54
N VAL A 359 -19.37 13.31 5.04
CA VAL A 359 -19.79 14.47 5.84
C VAL A 359 -21.12 15.02 5.35
N ILE A 360 -22.00 15.35 6.29
CA ILE A 360 -23.29 15.99 6.01
C ILE A 360 -23.31 17.36 6.70
N LEU A 361 -23.72 18.40 5.98
CA LEU A 361 -23.94 19.72 6.58
C LEU A 361 -25.29 20.32 6.19
N ARG A 362 -25.78 21.25 7.01
CA ARG A 362 -26.94 22.09 6.69
C ARG A 362 -26.55 23.55 6.56
N ASP A 363 -26.95 24.16 5.46
CA ASP A 363 -26.84 25.58 5.21
C ASP A 363 -27.99 26.33 5.90
N SER A 364 -27.70 27.07 6.96
CA SER A 364 -28.66 27.84 7.74
C SER A 364 -29.32 28.97 6.95
N ALA A 365 -28.68 29.46 5.89
CA ALA A 365 -29.25 30.53 5.05
C ALA A 365 -30.36 30.02 4.12
N THR A 366 -30.24 28.78 3.64
CA THR A 366 -31.15 28.18 2.66
C THR A 366 -31.99 27.03 3.22
N GLY A 367 -31.59 26.47 4.35
CA GLY A 367 -32.13 25.24 4.95
C GLY A 367 -31.78 23.97 4.18
N ARG A 368 -30.91 24.04 3.15
CA ARG A 368 -30.51 22.89 2.32
C ARG A 368 -29.40 22.11 2.98
N PHE A 369 -29.41 20.80 2.75
CA PHE A 369 -28.32 19.91 3.14
C PHE A 369 -27.32 19.78 2.00
N ARG A 370 -26.10 19.41 2.35
CA ARG A 370 -25.02 19.10 1.41
C ARG A 370 -24.26 17.90 1.94
N ILE A 371 -23.78 17.08 1.02
CA ILE A 371 -23.00 15.88 1.33
C ILE A 371 -21.62 16.07 0.71
N GLY A 372 -20.59 15.80 1.50
CA GLY A 372 -19.24 15.55 0.99
C GLY A 372 -18.98 14.06 1.04
N PHE A 373 -18.98 13.42 -0.13
CA PHE A 373 -18.65 12.00 -0.25
C PHE A 373 -17.14 11.81 -0.14
N SER A 374 -16.67 11.01 0.81
CA SER A 374 -15.26 10.69 0.97
C SER A 374 -14.83 9.59 0.01
N ASP A 375 -13.71 9.79 -0.67
CA ASP A 375 -12.99 8.73 -1.38
C ASP A 375 -11.77 8.22 -0.59
N GLY A 376 -11.68 8.62 0.69
CA GLY A 376 -10.54 8.38 1.57
C GLY A 376 -9.38 9.38 1.44
N SER A 377 -9.41 10.22 0.41
CA SER A 377 -8.35 11.20 0.11
C SER A 377 -8.87 12.62 -0.09
N SER A 378 -10.13 12.77 -0.50
CA SER A 378 -10.82 14.01 -0.81
C SER A 378 -12.33 13.89 -0.52
N PHE A 379 -13.03 15.02 -0.48
CA PHE A 379 -14.50 15.04 -0.46
C PHE A 379 -15.02 15.52 -1.81
N THR A 380 -15.92 14.76 -2.43
CA THR A 380 -16.67 15.21 -3.61
C THR A 380 -18.04 15.75 -3.16
N GLU A 381 -18.41 16.94 -3.61
CA GLU A 381 -19.66 17.60 -3.17
C GLU A 381 -20.85 17.24 -4.07
N ASP A 382 -21.99 16.90 -3.45
CA ASP A 382 -23.30 16.98 -4.11
C ASP A 382 -24.34 17.77 -3.27
N LEU A 383 -25.18 18.51 -3.98
CA LEU A 383 -26.29 19.26 -3.42
C LEU A 383 -27.49 18.33 -3.20
N ALA A 384 -27.62 17.79 -1.99
CA ALA A 384 -28.79 17.01 -1.63
C ALA A 384 -29.97 17.90 -1.19
N ASN A 385 -31.07 17.90 -1.95
CA ASN A 385 -32.34 18.46 -1.49
C ASN A 385 -33.03 17.44 -0.55
N VAL A 386 -32.59 17.39 0.70
CA VAL A 386 -33.12 16.43 1.68
C VAL A 386 -34.40 16.97 2.33
N PHE A 387 -34.35 18.05 3.09
CA PHE A 387 -35.55 18.54 3.77
C PHE A 387 -36.03 19.91 3.25
N SER A 388 -37.31 20.21 3.51
CA SER A 388 -37.82 21.57 3.46
C SER A 388 -37.02 22.47 4.41
N SER A 389 -36.79 23.72 4.02
CA SER A 389 -36.21 24.76 4.90
C SER A 389 -36.95 24.96 6.24
N SER A 390 -38.17 24.43 6.36
CA SER A 390 -38.97 24.43 7.59
C SER A 390 -38.56 23.40 8.64
N VAL A 391 -37.65 22.46 8.34
CA VAL A 391 -37.02 21.61 9.37
C VAL A 391 -36.01 22.47 10.11
N THR A 392 -36.31 22.82 11.35
CA THR A 392 -35.51 23.77 12.15
C THR A 392 -35.11 23.23 13.52
N TRP A 393 -35.52 22.01 13.89
CA TRP A 393 -35.31 21.41 15.20
C TRP A 393 -34.92 19.93 15.08
N ASP A 394 -34.00 19.49 15.97
CA ASP A 394 -33.60 18.09 16.21
C ASP A 394 -33.31 17.27 14.95
N ILE A 395 -32.20 17.59 14.27
CA ILE A 395 -31.65 16.78 13.19
C ILE A 395 -30.77 15.70 13.83
N VAL A 396 -31.05 14.44 13.51
CA VAL A 396 -30.32 13.27 14.01
C VAL A 396 -29.91 12.36 12.86
N GLN A 397 -28.94 11.49 13.12
CA GLN A 397 -28.37 10.53 12.17
C GLN A 397 -28.43 9.13 12.74
N GLY A 398 -28.55 8.14 11.86
CA GLY A 398 -28.53 6.71 12.18
C GLY A 398 -28.89 5.88 10.95
N ASP A 399 -28.63 4.58 10.98
CA ASP A 399 -29.12 3.64 9.96
C ASP A 399 -30.58 3.28 10.26
N PHE A 400 -31.49 4.21 9.94
CA PHE A 400 -32.91 4.03 10.24
C PHE A 400 -33.53 2.90 9.40
N ASN A 401 -32.95 2.54 8.26
CA ASN A 401 -33.53 1.58 7.34
C ASN A 401 -32.91 0.16 7.39
N GLY A 402 -31.73 0.03 8.00
CA GLY A 402 -31.00 -1.22 8.21
C GLY A 402 -30.17 -1.66 7.01
N ASP A 403 -29.79 -0.74 6.12
CA ASP A 403 -29.01 -1.05 4.91
C ASP A 403 -27.50 -0.78 5.07
N GLY A 404 -27.07 -0.43 6.28
CA GLY A 404 -25.70 -0.12 6.63
C GLY A 404 -25.26 1.29 6.26
N LYS A 405 -26.17 2.13 5.75
CA LYS A 405 -25.88 3.53 5.43
C LYS A 405 -26.49 4.47 6.47
N THR A 406 -25.79 5.56 6.73
CA THR A 406 -26.23 6.64 7.59
C THR A 406 -27.33 7.43 6.89
N ASP A 407 -28.54 7.29 7.42
CA ASP A 407 -29.69 8.10 7.08
C ASP A 407 -29.73 9.38 7.93
N ILE A 408 -30.58 10.33 7.54
CA ILE A 408 -30.87 11.51 8.37
C ILE A 408 -32.34 11.62 8.70
N ALA A 409 -32.66 12.01 9.92
CA ALA A 409 -34.02 12.31 10.35
C ALA A 409 -34.13 13.73 10.90
N GLY A 410 -35.19 14.44 10.51
CA GLY A 410 -35.46 15.80 10.94
C GLY A 410 -36.89 15.98 11.40
N ARG A 411 -37.07 16.68 12.53
CA ARG A 411 -38.39 16.99 13.08
C ARG A 411 -38.88 18.36 12.66
N LEU A 412 -40.12 18.42 12.20
CA LEU A 412 -40.84 19.68 11.97
C LEU A 412 -41.45 20.20 13.28
N PRO A 413 -41.63 21.53 13.44
CA PRO A 413 -42.35 22.10 14.57
C PRO A 413 -43.78 21.54 14.78
N SER A 414 -44.38 20.98 13.73
CA SER A 414 -45.69 20.31 13.82
C SER A 414 -45.66 18.96 14.53
N GLY A 415 -44.47 18.39 14.78
CA GLY A 415 -44.30 17.06 15.37
C GLY A 415 -43.94 15.96 14.36
N HIS A 416 -44.05 16.23 13.07
CA HIS A 416 -43.74 15.29 11.99
C HIS A 416 -42.26 15.00 11.88
N TRP A 417 -41.91 13.71 11.75
CA TRP A 417 -40.56 13.22 11.48
C TRP A 417 -40.42 12.84 10.02
N TRP A 418 -39.50 13.51 9.34
CA TRP A 418 -39.09 13.16 7.99
C TRP A 418 -37.75 12.45 8.03
N VAL A 419 -37.63 11.36 7.29
CA VAL A 419 -36.38 10.62 7.12
C VAL A 419 -35.94 10.77 5.67
N GLY A 420 -34.72 11.24 5.47
CA GLY A 420 -33.99 11.15 4.22
C GLY A 420 -33.19 9.85 4.29
N LYS A 421 -33.64 8.82 3.56
CA LYS A 421 -32.88 7.58 3.43
C LYS A 421 -31.77 7.74 2.41
N SER A 422 -30.54 7.37 2.75
CA SER A 422 -29.46 7.34 1.78
C SER A 422 -29.60 6.14 0.85
N ASP A 423 -29.34 6.33 -0.44
CA ASP A 423 -29.17 5.22 -1.40
C ASP A 423 -27.72 5.03 -1.87
N GLY A 424 -26.80 5.76 -1.25
CA GLY A 424 -25.41 5.83 -1.65
C GLY A 424 -25.05 7.09 -2.44
N THR A 425 -26.04 7.68 -3.12
CA THR A 425 -25.83 8.80 -4.05
C THR A 425 -26.71 10.00 -3.74
N THR A 426 -27.91 9.76 -3.24
CA THR A 426 -28.90 10.78 -2.90
C THR A 426 -29.70 10.39 -1.67
N PHE A 427 -30.44 11.35 -1.11
CA PHE A 427 -31.42 11.07 -0.07
C PHE A 427 -32.85 11.04 -0.63
N LYS A 428 -33.60 10.00 -0.27
CA LYS A 428 -35.03 9.89 -0.53
C LYS A 428 -35.84 10.24 0.71
N ASN A 429 -36.60 11.32 0.61
CA ASN A 429 -37.33 11.89 1.76
C ASN A 429 -38.73 11.32 1.89
N GLU A 430 -39.05 10.83 3.08
CA GLU A 430 -40.33 10.22 3.38
C GLU A 430 -40.79 10.67 4.79
N LEU A 431 -42.10 10.92 4.94
CA LEU A 431 -42.70 11.15 6.25
C LEU A 431 -42.83 9.79 6.96
N TRP A 432 -42.16 9.63 8.09
CA TRP A 432 -42.09 8.36 8.81
C TRP A 432 -42.94 8.31 10.07
N GLY A 433 -43.23 9.46 10.69
CA GLY A 433 -44.02 9.48 11.92
C GLY A 433 -44.44 10.86 12.38
N ASP A 434 -45.24 10.89 13.45
CA ASP A 434 -45.67 12.11 14.12
C ASP A 434 -45.61 11.93 15.64
N TRP A 435 -44.97 12.86 16.32
CA TRP A 435 -44.91 12.96 17.78
C TRP A 435 -45.92 13.95 18.35
N GLY A 436 -46.69 14.62 17.49
CA GLY A 436 -47.60 15.71 17.83
C GLY A 436 -46.85 17.01 18.14
N SER A 437 -47.55 18.13 17.93
CA SER A 437 -46.99 19.48 18.08
C SER A 437 -46.82 19.95 19.53
N SER A 438 -47.43 19.28 20.50
CA SER A 438 -47.38 19.63 21.93
C SER A 438 -46.19 19.04 22.68
N SER A 439 -45.41 18.18 22.03
CA SER A 439 -44.38 17.39 22.69
C SER A 439 -43.07 18.18 22.77
N THR A 440 -42.72 18.59 23.99
CA THR A 440 -41.44 19.24 24.35
C THR A 440 -40.50 18.20 24.93
N TRP A 441 -39.52 17.77 24.13
CA TRP A 441 -38.55 16.74 24.52
C TRP A 441 -37.27 17.40 25.04
N SER A 442 -36.70 16.88 26.12
CA SER A 442 -35.46 17.42 26.72
C SER A 442 -34.21 16.63 26.34
N ASP A 443 -34.38 15.35 26.04
CA ASP A 443 -33.31 14.39 25.78
C ASP A 443 -33.74 13.58 24.54
N VAL A 444 -33.13 13.84 23.39
CA VAL A 444 -33.35 13.08 22.14
C VAL A 444 -32.06 12.34 21.82
N THR A 445 -32.15 11.02 21.59
CA THR A 445 -31.01 10.18 21.22
C THR A 445 -31.41 9.15 20.18
N VAL A 446 -30.42 8.58 19.50
CA VAL A 446 -30.56 7.56 18.46
C VAL A 446 -29.80 6.30 18.85
N GLY A 447 -30.33 5.15 18.46
CA GLY A 447 -29.67 3.85 18.55
C GLY A 447 -30.68 2.70 18.39
N ASP A 448 -30.21 1.48 18.19
CA ASP A 448 -31.07 0.29 18.13
C ASP A 448 -31.57 -0.08 19.54
N PHE A 449 -32.73 0.44 19.93
CA PHE A 449 -33.29 0.18 21.26
C PHE A 449 -33.98 -1.19 21.33
N ASN A 450 -34.24 -1.84 20.20
CA ASN A 450 -35.04 -3.06 20.15
C ASN A 450 -34.28 -4.33 19.73
N GLY A 451 -33.06 -4.16 19.22
CA GLY A 451 -32.12 -5.20 18.81
C GLY A 451 -32.43 -5.78 17.43
N ASP A 452 -33.10 -5.04 16.54
CA ASP A 452 -33.44 -5.50 15.18
C ASP A 452 -32.49 -5.01 14.09
N GLY A 453 -31.39 -4.35 14.48
CA GLY A 453 -30.34 -3.85 13.61
C GLY A 453 -30.72 -2.57 12.85
N LYS A 454 -31.74 -1.84 13.31
CA LYS A 454 -32.09 -0.52 12.78
C LYS A 454 -32.05 0.49 13.91
N ASP A 455 -31.60 1.69 13.58
CA ASP A 455 -31.61 2.76 14.55
C ASP A 455 -33.05 3.26 14.81
N ASP A 456 -33.34 3.49 16.08
CA ASP A 456 -34.60 4.06 16.58
C ASP A 456 -34.34 5.46 17.16
N ILE A 457 -35.40 6.24 17.38
CA ILE A 457 -35.29 7.57 18.03
C ILE A 457 -35.99 7.56 19.39
N ALA A 458 -35.24 7.81 20.46
CA ALA A 458 -35.76 7.92 21.82
C ALA A 458 -35.85 9.37 22.29
N GLY A 459 -36.97 9.75 22.90
CA GLY A 459 -37.21 11.07 23.47
C GLY A 459 -37.76 10.98 24.90
N ARG A 460 -37.33 11.88 25.79
CA ARG A 460 -37.95 12.11 27.11
C ARG A 460 -38.73 13.42 27.21
N ASP A 461 -40.00 13.34 27.63
CA ASP A 461 -40.86 14.51 27.79
C ASP A 461 -40.68 15.20 29.17
N GLY A 462 -41.25 16.39 29.32
CA GLY A 462 -41.20 17.15 30.58
C GLY A 462 -41.90 16.48 31.77
N ALA A 463 -42.76 15.49 31.54
CA ALA A 463 -43.39 14.69 32.59
C ALA A 463 -42.54 13.45 32.97
N GLY A 464 -41.46 13.20 32.23
CA GLY A 464 -40.48 12.14 32.40
C GLY A 464 -40.78 10.87 31.60
N TYR A 465 -41.76 10.86 30.70
CA TYR A 465 -42.05 9.69 29.86
C TYR A 465 -41.01 9.56 28.76
N TRP A 466 -40.45 8.35 28.64
CA TRP A 466 -39.62 7.95 27.53
C TRP A 466 -40.50 7.36 26.43
N THR A 467 -40.44 7.95 25.25
CA THR A 467 -41.06 7.42 24.03
C THR A 467 -39.96 7.06 23.05
N VAL A 468 -40.00 5.83 22.56
CA VAL A 468 -39.09 5.34 21.51
C VAL A 468 -39.90 5.18 20.23
N SER A 469 -39.41 5.78 19.16
CA SER A 469 -39.90 5.59 17.80
C SER A 469 -39.16 4.44 17.18
N LEU A 470 -39.77 3.27 17.26
CA LEU A 470 -39.23 2.05 16.70
C LEU A 470 -39.27 2.13 15.18
N SER A 471 -38.11 1.98 14.55
CA SER A 471 -38.00 1.91 13.11
C SER A 471 -38.56 0.59 12.59
N THR A 472 -39.28 0.68 11.48
CA THR A 472 -39.75 -0.47 10.71
C THR A 472 -38.99 -0.61 9.38
N GLY A 473 -38.00 0.25 9.15
CA GLY A 473 -37.28 0.44 7.89
C GLY A 473 -38.06 1.23 6.82
N THR A 474 -39.33 1.54 7.06
CA THR A 474 -40.18 2.33 6.16
C THR A 474 -41.04 3.38 6.88
N GLY A 475 -40.85 3.53 8.19
CA GLY A 475 -41.68 4.36 9.06
C GLY A 475 -41.36 4.12 10.53
N PHE A 476 -41.90 4.97 11.39
CA PHE A 476 -41.73 4.89 12.85
C PHE A 476 -43.02 4.46 13.55
N THR A 477 -42.88 3.64 14.59
CA THR A 477 -43.96 3.31 15.53
C THR A 477 -43.59 3.77 16.93
N ASN A 478 -44.34 4.72 17.48
CA ASN A 478 -44.08 5.24 18.82
C ASN A 478 -44.52 4.25 19.90
N SER A 479 -43.63 3.96 20.85
CA SER A 479 -43.90 3.15 22.03
C SER A 479 -43.39 3.84 23.29
N THR A 480 -44.16 3.81 24.37
CA THR A 480 -43.71 4.34 25.67
C THR A 480 -42.89 3.30 26.41
N PHE A 481 -41.59 3.55 26.55
CA PHE A 481 -40.66 2.59 27.18
C PHE A 481 -40.62 2.71 28.71
N GLY A 482 -41.09 3.83 29.27
CA GLY A 482 -41.17 3.97 30.71
C GLY A 482 -41.30 5.42 31.15
N ARG A 483 -41.21 5.63 32.46
CA ARG A 483 -41.27 6.97 33.05
C ARG A 483 -40.19 7.15 34.11
N TRP A 484 -39.31 8.10 33.88
CA TRP A 484 -38.32 8.56 34.85
C TRP A 484 -38.86 9.74 35.66
N ALA A 485 -38.14 10.13 36.72
CA ALA A 485 -38.45 11.38 37.43
C ALA A 485 -38.46 12.56 36.44
N SER A 486 -39.41 13.49 36.57
CA SER A 486 -39.60 14.60 35.62
C SER A 486 -38.48 15.65 35.66
N SER A 487 -37.70 15.70 36.74
CA SER A 487 -36.62 16.69 36.94
C SER A 487 -35.50 16.10 37.79
N GLY A 488 -34.35 16.77 37.82
CA GLY A 488 -33.25 16.41 38.70
C GLY A 488 -32.19 15.51 38.07
N TRP A 489 -32.33 15.16 36.80
CA TRP A 489 -31.27 14.57 35.98
C TRP A 489 -30.30 15.68 35.54
N LEU A 490 -29.00 15.42 35.73
CA LEU A 490 -27.92 16.33 35.34
C LEU A 490 -27.37 15.98 33.95
N GLN A 491 -27.30 14.69 33.65
CA GLN A 491 -26.82 14.12 32.39
C GLN A 491 -27.65 12.87 32.09
N VAL A 492 -27.90 12.66 30.81
CA VAL A 492 -28.45 11.41 30.26
C VAL A 492 -27.63 11.09 29.01
N VAL A 493 -27.14 9.86 28.93
CA VAL A 493 -26.39 9.32 27.79
C VAL A 493 -26.99 7.97 27.40
N SER A 494 -26.76 7.54 26.17
CA SER A 494 -27.12 6.22 25.67
C SER A 494 -25.88 5.40 25.32
N GLY A 495 -26.04 4.07 25.31
CA GLY A 495 -24.97 3.10 25.03
C GLY A 495 -25.42 1.69 25.43
N ASP A 496 -24.72 0.64 25.02
CA ASP A 496 -24.98 -0.75 25.44
C ASP A 496 -24.26 -1.05 26.78
N PHE A 497 -24.86 -0.59 27.88
CA PHE A 497 -24.21 -0.70 29.20
C PHE A 497 -24.16 -2.14 29.72
N ASN A 498 -24.86 -3.09 29.09
CA ASN A 498 -25.00 -4.46 29.56
C ASN A 498 -24.43 -5.53 28.61
N GLY A 499 -24.14 -5.16 27.36
CA GLY A 499 -23.52 -6.00 26.34
C GLY A 499 -24.51 -6.94 25.64
N ASP A 500 -25.81 -6.59 25.59
CA ASP A 500 -26.84 -7.41 24.93
C ASP A 500 -27.19 -6.95 23.52
N GLY A 501 -26.43 -6.01 22.97
CA GLY A 501 -26.57 -5.48 21.62
C GLY A 501 -27.74 -4.51 21.46
N LYS A 502 -28.34 -4.04 22.56
CA LYS A 502 -29.38 -2.99 22.52
C LYS A 502 -28.84 -1.71 23.12
N THR A 503 -29.33 -0.61 22.57
CA THR A 503 -29.08 0.71 23.15
C THR A 503 -29.85 0.86 24.46
N ASP A 504 -29.13 1.11 25.54
CA ASP A 504 -29.65 1.41 26.86
C ASP A 504 -29.56 2.92 27.17
N MET A 505 -30.09 3.33 28.34
CA MET A 505 -29.96 4.69 28.86
C MET A 505 -29.21 4.71 30.18
N ALA A 506 -28.32 5.69 30.39
CA ALA A 506 -27.70 5.97 31.68
C ALA A 506 -27.93 7.43 32.10
N GLY A 507 -28.44 7.63 33.31
CA GLY A 507 -28.77 8.96 33.85
C GLY A 507 -28.09 9.22 35.19
N ARG A 508 -27.53 10.42 35.36
CA ARG A 508 -26.99 10.90 36.65
C ARG A 508 -27.93 11.89 37.30
N TYR A 509 -28.35 11.61 38.52
CA TYR A 509 -29.25 12.46 39.29
C TYR A 509 -28.48 13.54 40.08
N THR A 510 -29.15 14.61 40.47
CA THR A 510 -28.60 15.72 41.31
C THR A 510 -28.03 15.25 42.65
N SER A 511 -28.52 14.12 43.17
CA SER A 511 -27.96 13.44 44.35
C SER A 511 -26.59 12.78 44.09
N GLY A 512 -26.13 12.75 42.84
CA GLY A 512 -24.96 12.02 42.36
C GLY A 512 -25.23 10.56 42.04
N ASP A 513 -26.44 10.05 42.29
CA ASP A 513 -26.79 8.66 42.00
C ASP A 513 -26.90 8.42 40.49
N TRP A 514 -26.37 7.29 40.04
CA TRP A 514 -26.48 6.82 38.66
C TRP A 514 -27.57 5.77 38.55
N PHE A 515 -28.32 5.84 37.45
CA PHE A 515 -29.35 4.89 37.10
C PHE A 515 -29.12 4.41 35.67
N PHE A 516 -29.29 3.11 35.44
CA PHE A 516 -29.45 2.55 34.11
C PHE A 516 -30.93 2.29 33.85
N GLY A 517 -31.39 2.61 32.65
CA GLY A 517 -32.61 2.10 32.04
C GLY A 517 -32.21 1.12 30.96
N LEU A 518 -32.08 -0.15 31.33
CA LEU A 518 -31.70 -1.21 30.38
C LEU A 518 -32.88 -1.52 29.47
N SER A 519 -32.66 -1.56 28.17
CA SER A 519 -33.69 -1.83 27.19
C SER A 519 -34.06 -3.31 27.17
N THR A 520 -35.36 -3.58 27.16
CA THR A 520 -35.91 -4.92 26.92
C THR A 520 -36.48 -5.05 25.51
N GLY A 521 -36.22 -4.07 24.65
CA GLY A 521 -36.80 -3.88 23.31
C GLY A 521 -38.27 -3.45 23.28
N THR A 522 -38.91 -3.37 24.44
CA THR A 522 -40.30 -2.88 24.60
C THR A 522 -40.46 -1.92 25.77
N GLY A 523 -39.39 -1.67 26.52
CA GLY A 523 -39.38 -0.85 27.72
C GLY A 523 -38.00 -0.72 28.34
N PHE A 524 -37.87 0.18 29.31
CA PHE A 524 -36.66 0.36 30.11
C PHE A 524 -36.83 -0.23 31.52
N THR A 525 -35.97 -1.16 31.89
CA THR A 525 -35.83 -1.61 33.28
C THR A 525 -34.89 -0.66 34.02
N THR A 526 -35.47 0.23 34.83
CA THR A 526 -34.71 1.28 35.51
C THR A 526 -34.24 0.84 36.88
N SER A 527 -32.94 0.94 37.15
CA SER A 527 -32.35 0.59 38.45
C SER A 527 -31.18 1.50 38.81
N LYS A 528 -30.96 1.69 40.11
CA LYS A 528 -29.81 2.46 40.62
C LYS A 528 -28.56 1.59 40.56
N VAL A 529 -27.52 2.07 39.90
CA VAL A 529 -26.32 1.27 39.58
C VAL A 529 -25.05 1.79 40.23
N GLY A 530 -25.05 3.02 40.72
CA GLY A 530 -23.86 3.60 41.33
C GLY A 530 -24.08 5.02 41.84
N LYS A 531 -22.97 5.67 42.21
CA LYS A 531 -23.01 7.06 42.67
C LYS A 531 -21.68 7.74 42.42
N TRP A 532 -21.70 8.90 41.79
CA TRP A 532 -20.58 9.84 41.75
C TRP A 532 -20.71 10.90 42.82
N SER A 533 -19.58 11.38 43.35
CA SER A 533 -19.60 12.47 44.32
C SER A 533 -20.26 13.73 43.72
N THR A 534 -21.12 14.38 44.48
CA THR A 534 -21.72 15.66 44.08
C THR A 534 -20.72 16.81 44.14
N SER A 535 -19.63 16.69 44.91
CA SER A 535 -18.58 17.71 45.02
C SER A 535 -17.60 17.75 43.85
N GLY A 536 -17.67 16.78 42.92
CA GLY A 536 -16.72 16.67 41.81
C GLY A 536 -16.85 17.77 40.75
N GLY A 537 -18.02 18.42 40.64
CA GLY A 537 -18.31 19.38 39.57
C GLY A 537 -18.11 18.75 38.18
N TRP A 538 -18.89 17.71 37.89
CA TRP A 538 -18.71 16.89 36.70
C TRP A 538 -19.22 17.56 35.43
N HIS A 539 -18.40 17.54 34.38
CA HIS A 539 -18.68 18.06 33.05
C HIS A 539 -18.18 17.07 31.99
N ASP A 540 -18.58 17.27 30.74
CA ASP A 540 -18.17 16.46 29.57
C ASP A 540 -18.33 14.95 29.80
N VAL A 541 -19.56 14.55 30.18
CA VAL A 541 -19.88 13.15 30.45
C VAL A 541 -20.28 12.47 29.16
N VAL A 542 -19.59 11.37 28.85
CA VAL A 542 -19.70 10.60 27.60
C VAL A 542 -19.85 9.11 27.92
N ALA A 543 -20.35 8.35 26.95
CA ALA A 543 -20.45 6.90 27.01
C ALA A 543 -19.59 6.25 25.92
N GLY A 544 -19.19 4.99 26.14
CA GLY A 544 -18.42 4.19 25.20
C GLY A 544 -17.66 3.06 25.90
N ASP A 545 -17.26 2.03 25.17
CA ASP A 545 -16.43 0.93 25.69
C ASP A 545 -14.96 1.38 25.88
N PHE A 546 -14.68 2.02 27.01
CA PHE A 546 -13.36 2.58 27.34
C PHE A 546 -12.35 1.53 27.80
N ASP A 547 -12.74 0.26 27.98
CA ASP A 547 -11.82 -0.78 28.41
C ASP A 547 -11.79 -2.07 27.57
N GLY A 548 -12.66 -2.17 26.57
CA GLY A 548 -12.71 -3.21 25.55
C GLY A 548 -13.39 -4.49 26.02
N ASP A 549 -14.37 -4.39 26.93
CA ASP A 549 -15.10 -5.56 27.45
C ASP A 549 -16.43 -5.85 26.75
N GLY A 550 -16.73 -5.08 25.71
CA GLY A 550 -17.96 -5.18 24.90
C GLY A 550 -19.17 -4.55 25.57
N LYS A 551 -18.99 -3.72 26.61
CA LYS A 551 -20.05 -2.93 27.22
C LYS A 551 -19.62 -1.48 27.26
N ASP A 552 -20.58 -0.60 27.03
CA ASP A 552 -20.34 0.81 27.24
C ASP A 552 -20.18 1.12 28.72
N ASP A 553 -19.24 2.03 28.97
CA ASP A 553 -18.95 2.64 30.25
C ASP A 553 -19.42 4.11 30.25
N VAL A 554 -19.34 4.78 31.40
CA VAL A 554 -19.49 6.24 31.46
C VAL A 554 -18.18 6.90 31.85
N ALA A 555 -17.74 7.93 31.13
CA ALA A 555 -16.57 8.72 31.51
C ALA A 555 -16.97 10.17 31.77
N GLY A 556 -16.25 10.85 32.66
CA GLY A 556 -16.53 12.25 32.97
C GLY A 556 -15.34 12.98 33.57
N GLN A 557 -15.32 14.29 33.37
CA GLN A 557 -14.29 15.17 33.90
C GLN A 557 -14.78 15.95 35.12
N THR A 558 -13.95 16.02 36.15
CA THR A 558 -14.21 16.89 37.31
C THR A 558 -13.85 18.35 37.02
N SER A 559 -14.33 19.29 37.82
CA SER A 559 -13.99 20.72 37.73
C SER A 559 -12.48 21.01 37.90
N SER A 560 -11.75 20.07 38.49
CA SER A 560 -10.29 20.11 38.62
C SER A 560 -9.55 19.55 37.39
N GLY A 561 -10.26 19.09 36.37
CA GLY A 561 -9.74 18.55 35.12
C GLY A 561 -9.39 17.06 35.13
N TYR A 562 -9.63 16.36 36.24
CA TYR A 562 -9.36 14.92 36.35
C TYR A 562 -10.47 14.10 35.71
N TRP A 563 -10.06 13.10 34.93
CA TRP A 563 -10.96 12.15 34.27
C TRP A 563 -11.21 10.92 35.13
N TRP A 564 -12.46 10.46 35.13
CA TRP A 564 -12.87 9.21 35.77
C TRP A 564 -13.69 8.38 34.80
N ILE A 565 -13.58 7.07 34.98
CA ILE A 565 -14.40 6.08 34.28
C ILE A 565 -15.27 5.41 35.33
N GLY A 566 -16.57 5.44 35.13
CA GLY A 566 -17.52 4.55 35.77
C GLY A 566 -17.63 3.29 34.94
N LYS A 567 -16.79 2.28 35.24
CA LYS A 567 -16.82 1.00 34.54
C LYS A 567 -18.14 0.29 34.80
N SER A 568 -18.84 -0.08 33.75
CA SER A 568 -20.06 -0.87 33.78
C SER A 568 -19.78 -2.35 34.01
N SER A 569 -20.74 -3.00 34.63
CA SER A 569 -20.84 -4.47 34.74
C SER A 569 -22.20 -4.97 34.23
N GLY A 570 -22.96 -4.11 33.55
CA GLY A 570 -24.36 -4.30 33.20
C GLY A 570 -25.34 -4.04 34.36
N THR A 571 -24.91 -4.16 35.61
CA THR A 571 -25.81 -4.00 36.79
C THR A 571 -25.31 -3.00 37.83
N SER A 572 -24.04 -2.59 37.72
CA SER A 572 -23.44 -1.61 38.61
C SER A 572 -22.33 -0.85 37.90
N ILE A 573 -22.01 0.34 38.43
CA ILE A 573 -20.90 1.17 37.99
C ILE A 573 -19.81 1.20 39.07
N SER A 574 -18.57 0.90 38.67
CA SER A 574 -17.38 1.04 39.52
C SER A 574 -16.61 2.32 39.15
N ASN A 575 -16.49 3.25 40.09
CA ASN A 575 -15.80 4.52 39.83
C ASN A 575 -14.28 4.35 39.93
N ILE A 576 -13.61 4.49 38.81
CA ILE A 576 -12.17 4.33 38.67
C ILE A 576 -11.55 5.67 38.29
N TYR A 577 -10.55 6.08 39.07
CA TYR A 577 -9.73 7.23 38.73
C TYR A 577 -8.82 6.86 37.55
N SER A 578 -8.96 7.56 36.42
CA SER A 578 -8.24 7.21 35.19
C SER A 578 -6.72 7.41 35.27
N GLY A 579 -6.26 8.24 36.21
CA GLY A 579 -4.86 8.68 36.32
C GLY A 579 -4.52 9.91 35.49
N VAL A 580 -5.44 10.39 34.64
CA VAL A 580 -5.21 11.48 33.69
C VAL A 580 -5.92 12.77 34.13
N ARG A 581 -5.27 13.89 33.84
CA ARG A 581 -5.79 15.23 34.09
C ARG A 581 -5.58 16.12 32.87
N TRP A 582 -6.67 16.70 32.38
CA TRP A 582 -6.62 17.84 31.47
C TRP A 582 -6.46 19.13 32.26
N SER A 583 -5.57 20.02 31.81
CA SER A 583 -5.25 21.22 32.58
C SER A 583 -6.41 22.23 32.56
N THR A 584 -6.81 22.68 33.75
CA THR A 584 -7.89 23.65 33.96
C THR A 584 -7.61 25.04 33.39
N THR A 585 -6.36 25.34 33.00
CA THR A 585 -6.00 26.64 32.39
C THR A 585 -6.32 26.71 30.90
N HIS A 586 -6.65 25.60 30.25
CA HIS A 586 -6.69 25.55 28.79
C HIS A 586 -8.09 25.62 28.17
N GLY A 587 -9.17 25.56 28.97
CA GLY A 587 -10.55 25.65 28.49
C GLY A 587 -10.82 24.68 27.35
N PHE A 588 -11.09 23.42 27.67
CA PHE A 588 -11.35 22.42 26.64
C PHE A 588 -12.72 22.66 25.99
N HIS A 589 -12.77 22.48 24.68
CA HIS A 589 -13.96 22.57 23.84
C HIS A 589 -14.09 21.27 23.04
N ASN A 590 -15.32 20.91 22.68
CA ASN A 590 -15.63 19.80 21.78
C ASN A 590 -15.01 18.48 22.27
N VAL A 591 -15.54 17.96 23.38
CA VAL A 591 -15.22 16.60 23.82
C VAL A 591 -15.95 15.62 22.91
N LEU A 592 -15.18 14.77 22.25
CA LEU A 592 -15.64 13.79 21.28
C LEU A 592 -15.14 12.40 21.69
N VAL A 593 -15.85 11.37 21.27
CA VAL A 593 -15.48 9.97 21.49
C VAL A 593 -15.36 9.25 20.15
N GLY A 594 -14.46 8.27 20.09
CA GLY A 594 -14.17 7.46 18.90
C GLY A 594 -12.95 6.59 19.13
N ASP A 595 -12.75 5.54 18.34
CA ASP A 595 -11.52 4.74 18.33
C ASP A 595 -10.44 5.43 17.49
N PHE A 596 -9.87 6.51 18.04
CA PHE A 596 -8.85 7.28 17.34
C PHE A 596 -7.56 6.48 17.13
N ASN A 597 -7.34 5.36 17.84
CA ASN A 597 -6.08 4.64 17.80
C ASN A 597 -6.13 3.24 17.14
N GLY A 598 -7.34 2.75 16.86
CA GLY A 598 -7.60 1.49 16.16
C GLY A 598 -7.38 0.27 17.05
N ASP A 599 -7.44 0.40 18.37
CA ASP A 599 -7.28 -0.71 19.30
C ASP A 599 -8.60 -1.39 19.71
N GLY A 600 -9.71 -0.97 19.09
CA GLY A 600 -11.05 -1.48 19.33
C GLY A 600 -11.67 -0.93 20.62
N LYS A 601 -11.11 0.13 21.20
CA LYS A 601 -11.62 0.78 22.40
C LYS A 601 -11.97 2.23 22.10
N VAL A 602 -12.97 2.73 22.80
CA VAL A 602 -13.33 4.14 22.67
C VAL A 602 -12.30 5.01 23.37
N ASP A 603 -11.83 6.05 22.68
CA ASP A 603 -10.95 7.09 23.19
C ASP A 603 -11.72 8.41 23.38
N ILE A 604 -11.11 9.39 24.04
CA ILE A 604 -11.70 10.73 24.21
C ILE A 604 -10.79 11.81 23.63
N ALA A 605 -11.29 12.57 22.65
CA ALA A 605 -10.62 13.73 22.07
C ALA A 605 -11.15 15.04 22.68
N GLY A 606 -10.26 16.01 22.91
CA GLY A 606 -10.65 17.37 23.28
C GLY A 606 -9.66 18.40 22.77
N ARG A 607 -10.15 19.58 22.37
CA ARG A 607 -9.30 20.68 21.91
C ARG A 607 -9.25 21.82 22.91
N ILE A 608 -8.12 22.51 22.95
CA ILE A 608 -7.99 23.76 23.70
C ILE A 608 -8.26 24.97 22.79
N ALA A 609 -8.50 26.14 23.37
CA ALA A 609 -8.74 27.38 22.61
C ALA A 609 -7.60 27.74 21.61
N ALA A 610 -6.36 27.32 21.89
CA ALA A 610 -5.23 27.51 20.99
C ALA A 610 -5.23 26.56 19.76
N GLY A 611 -6.14 25.59 19.72
CA GLY A 611 -6.32 24.62 18.62
C GLY A 611 -5.63 23.28 18.81
N ASN A 612 -4.83 23.07 19.87
CA ASN A 612 -4.18 21.78 20.11
C ASN A 612 -5.20 20.72 20.52
N TRP A 613 -5.08 19.52 19.93
CA TRP A 613 -5.85 18.35 20.30
C TRP A 613 -5.11 17.52 21.34
N PHE A 614 -5.88 17.01 22.28
CA PHE A 614 -5.45 16.07 23.30
C PHE A 614 -6.35 14.85 23.24
N ILE A 615 -5.73 13.68 23.16
CA ILE A 615 -6.42 12.39 23.15
C ILE A 615 -6.13 11.71 24.47
N ASN A 616 -7.19 11.32 25.17
CA ASN A 616 -7.15 10.36 26.25
C ASN A 616 -7.40 8.99 25.65
N LYS A 617 -6.31 8.29 25.36
CA LYS A 617 -6.38 6.94 24.84
C LYS A 617 -6.73 5.95 25.93
N ALA A 618 -7.66 5.05 25.69
CA ALA A 618 -7.92 3.90 26.53
C ALA A 618 -6.61 3.14 26.77
N LYS A 619 -6.42 2.61 27.98
CA LYS A 619 -5.24 1.79 28.26
C LYS A 619 -5.38 0.45 27.55
N THR A 620 -4.28 0.00 26.94
CA THR A 620 -4.17 -1.34 26.37
C THR A 620 -4.48 -2.44 27.42
N THR A 621 -4.07 -2.23 28.68
CA THR A 621 -4.37 -3.14 29.79
C THR A 621 -4.96 -2.42 31.00
N GLY A 622 -6.05 -2.97 31.54
CA GLY A 622 -6.76 -2.42 32.69
C GLY A 622 -7.59 -1.18 32.32
N VAL A 623 -8.20 -0.56 33.34
CA VAL A 623 -9.14 0.55 33.16
C VAL A 623 -8.44 1.89 33.38
N GLY A 624 -8.62 2.83 32.45
CA GLY A 624 -8.11 4.19 32.56
C GLY A 624 -7.55 4.72 31.25
N PHE A 625 -6.97 5.91 31.30
CA PHE A 625 -6.49 6.60 30.10
C PHE A 625 -4.98 6.87 30.13
N THR A 626 -4.41 7.13 28.96
CA THR A 626 -3.13 7.82 28.77
C THR A 626 -3.38 9.09 27.96
N VAL A 627 -2.71 10.20 28.28
CA VAL A 627 -2.92 11.47 27.55
C VAL A 627 -1.76 11.76 26.61
N SER A 628 -2.09 12.09 25.38
CA SER A 628 -1.15 12.53 24.34
C SER A 628 -1.68 13.76 23.61
N SER A 629 -0.79 14.64 23.15
CA SER A 629 -1.17 15.77 22.30
C SER A 629 -0.98 15.39 20.84
N TRP A 630 -2.05 15.48 20.06
CA TRP A 630 -2.09 15.04 18.67
C TRP A 630 -2.21 16.24 17.74
N GLY A 631 -1.10 16.95 17.58
CA GLY A 631 -1.03 18.07 16.66
C GLY A 631 -1.88 19.28 17.06
N LYS A 632 -2.06 20.18 16.08
CA LYS A 632 -2.70 21.48 16.27
C LYS A 632 -3.59 21.83 15.09
N TRP A 633 -4.84 22.19 15.40
CA TRP A 633 -5.76 22.82 14.47
C TRP A 633 -5.50 24.33 14.37
N SER A 634 -5.67 24.91 13.18
CA SER A 634 -5.73 26.37 12.99
C SER A 634 -6.77 27.02 13.91
N SER A 635 -6.42 28.14 14.53
CA SER A 635 -7.27 28.90 15.46
C SER A 635 -8.45 29.64 14.80
N SER A 636 -8.70 29.43 13.51
CA SER A 636 -9.70 30.16 12.71
C SER A 636 -11.06 29.45 12.57
N LEU A 637 -11.28 28.35 13.31
CA LEU A 637 -12.51 27.56 13.21
C LEU A 637 -13.62 28.05 14.12
N THR A 638 -14.81 28.09 13.54
CA THR A 638 -16.10 28.25 14.21
C THR A 638 -16.82 26.91 14.19
N PHE A 639 -17.01 26.33 15.37
CA PHE A 639 -18.07 25.40 15.80
C PHE A 639 -18.61 24.44 14.73
N ASN A 640 -18.11 23.19 14.74
CA ASN A 640 -18.79 21.91 14.43
C ASN A 640 -17.75 20.90 13.91
N THR A 641 -17.34 19.99 14.78
CA THR A 641 -16.35 18.93 14.50
C THR A 641 -17.05 17.60 14.64
N VAL A 642 -16.83 16.71 13.68
CA VAL A 642 -17.40 15.37 13.66
C VAL A 642 -16.30 14.32 13.66
N VAL A 643 -16.65 13.15 14.14
CA VAL A 643 -15.80 11.96 14.24
C VAL A 643 -16.27 10.96 13.18
N GLY A 644 -15.34 10.25 12.58
CA GLY A 644 -15.60 9.18 11.63
C GLY A 644 -14.31 8.71 10.98
N ASP A 645 -14.32 7.53 10.40
CA ASP A 645 -13.19 6.97 9.66
C ASP A 645 -13.21 7.49 8.22
N PHE A 646 -12.83 8.75 8.01
CA PHE A 646 -12.97 9.41 6.70
C PHE A 646 -11.97 8.87 5.67
N ASN A 647 -10.94 8.13 6.09
CA ASN A 647 -9.95 7.51 5.20
C ASN A 647 -10.11 5.99 5.05
N GLY A 648 -11.06 5.39 5.78
CA GLY A 648 -11.38 3.97 5.78
C GLY A 648 -10.27 3.09 6.37
N ASP A 649 -9.41 3.64 7.22
CA ASP A 649 -8.24 2.94 7.76
C ASP A 649 -8.50 2.19 9.07
N GLY A 650 -9.76 2.15 9.50
CA GLY A 650 -10.24 1.54 10.74
C GLY A 650 -9.99 2.38 11.99
N LYS A 651 -9.57 3.65 11.85
CA LYS A 651 -9.41 4.59 12.97
C LYS A 651 -10.30 5.79 12.74
N ASP A 652 -10.86 6.29 13.82
CA ASP A 652 -11.61 7.51 13.77
C ASP A 652 -10.68 8.71 13.53
N ASP A 653 -11.08 9.59 12.61
CA ASP A 653 -10.48 10.90 12.39
C ASP A 653 -11.38 12.02 12.91
N LEU A 654 -10.94 13.27 12.72
CA LEU A 654 -11.76 14.46 12.98
C LEU A 654 -11.93 15.30 11.73
N ALA A 655 -13.16 15.51 11.30
CA ALA A 655 -13.50 16.47 10.25
C ALA A 655 -14.12 17.74 10.84
N GLY A 656 -13.80 18.89 10.24
CA GLY A 656 -14.40 20.16 10.61
C GLY A 656 -14.54 21.09 9.40
N PHE A 657 -15.64 21.86 9.41
CA PHE A 657 -15.93 22.82 8.35
C PHE A 657 -15.49 24.23 8.73
N VAL A 658 -14.58 24.81 7.95
CA VAL A 658 -14.10 26.17 8.18
C VAL A 658 -15.00 27.18 7.48
N ALA A 659 -16.04 27.69 8.14
CA ALA A 659 -17.01 28.60 7.53
C ALA A 659 -16.38 29.88 6.93
N SER A 660 -15.34 30.44 7.58
CA SER A 660 -14.66 31.67 7.12
C SER A 660 -13.90 31.48 5.81
N ASN A 661 -13.29 30.31 5.62
CA ASN A 661 -12.41 29.99 4.49
C ASN A 661 -13.00 28.96 3.53
N ARG A 662 -14.16 28.40 3.86
CA ARG A 662 -15.03 27.58 3.00
C ARG A 662 -14.37 26.28 2.56
N TYR A 663 -13.85 25.51 3.51
CA TYR A 663 -13.23 24.21 3.21
C TYR A 663 -13.45 23.21 4.34
N TRP A 664 -13.47 21.93 3.96
CA TRP A 664 -13.36 20.82 4.89
C TRP A 664 -11.92 20.53 5.20
N PHE A 665 -11.69 20.27 6.47
CA PHE A 665 -10.39 19.91 6.98
C PHE A 665 -10.54 18.63 7.78
N VAL A 666 -9.71 17.65 7.43
CA VAL A 666 -9.64 16.38 8.14
C VAL A 666 -8.30 16.33 8.87
N LEU A 667 -8.37 15.99 10.14
CA LEU A 667 -7.24 15.62 10.98
C LEU A 667 -7.21 14.09 11.00
N GLN A 668 -6.49 13.51 10.05
CA GLN A 668 -6.40 12.05 9.91
C GLN A 668 -5.58 11.46 11.05
N SER A 669 -6.07 10.40 11.66
CA SER A 669 -5.36 9.65 12.68
C SER A 669 -4.40 8.64 12.06
N ASP A 670 -3.17 8.59 12.56
CA ASP A 670 -2.26 7.46 12.33
C ASP A 670 -2.22 6.49 13.54
N GLY A 671 -3.09 6.72 14.52
CA GLY A 671 -3.14 6.04 15.82
C GLY A 671 -2.16 6.54 16.89
N THR A 672 -1.31 7.49 16.54
CA THR A 672 -0.35 8.13 17.45
C THR A 672 -0.35 9.66 17.37
N SER A 673 -0.84 10.23 16.28
CA SER A 673 -0.91 11.65 16.02
C SER A 673 -2.00 11.98 14.99
N PHE A 674 -2.37 13.27 14.90
CA PHE A 674 -3.19 13.75 13.81
C PHE A 674 -2.34 14.47 12.76
N THR A 675 -2.54 14.09 11.49
CA THR A 675 -1.98 14.81 10.35
C THR A 675 -3.06 15.65 9.69
N SER A 676 -2.77 16.94 9.53
CA SER A 676 -3.69 17.86 8.85
C SER A 676 -3.70 17.66 7.34
N ARG A 677 -4.87 17.40 6.77
CA ARG A 677 -5.12 17.50 5.32
C ARG A 677 -6.31 18.41 5.02
N ILE A 678 -6.16 19.21 3.97
CA ILE A 678 -7.28 19.94 3.36
C ILE A 678 -7.85 18.99 2.30
N PHE A 679 -9.07 18.51 2.52
CA PHE A 679 -9.71 17.57 1.60
C PHE A 679 -10.36 18.31 0.42
N ASP A 680 -11.09 19.41 0.65
CA ASP A 680 -11.62 20.24 -0.46
C ASP A 680 -12.08 21.66 -0.04
N ARG A 681 -12.17 22.60 -1.00
CA ARG A 681 -12.72 23.96 -0.88
C ARG A 681 -14.07 24.10 -1.58
N TRP A 682 -15.14 24.23 -0.82
CA TRP A 682 -16.51 24.31 -1.32
C TRP A 682 -16.88 25.68 -1.93
N ALA A 683 -17.93 25.70 -2.77
CA ALA A 683 -18.43 26.89 -3.45
C ALA A 683 -18.87 28.02 -2.48
N SER A 684 -18.77 29.28 -2.92
CA SER A 684 -19.02 30.46 -2.08
C SER A 684 -20.47 30.61 -1.57
N GLY A 685 -20.64 31.04 -0.31
CA GLY A 685 -21.90 31.61 0.20
C GLY A 685 -22.68 30.81 1.27
N ILE A 686 -22.08 29.77 1.87
CA ILE A 686 -22.76 28.87 2.82
C ILE A 686 -22.57 29.33 4.27
N THR A 687 -23.62 29.27 5.09
CA THR A 687 -23.55 29.45 6.55
C THR A 687 -24.01 28.16 7.23
N VAL A 688 -23.26 27.59 8.18
CA VAL A 688 -23.57 26.24 8.70
C VAL A 688 -24.23 26.29 10.08
N ASP A 689 -25.31 25.52 10.29
CA ASP A 689 -25.93 25.31 11.60
C ASP A 689 -26.00 23.85 12.08
N TYR A 690 -25.70 22.88 11.22
CA TYR A 690 -25.61 21.46 11.57
C TYR A 690 -24.50 20.78 10.78
N VAL A 691 -23.81 19.82 11.44
CA VAL A 691 -22.82 18.94 10.82
C VAL A 691 -22.95 17.54 11.42
N GLY A 692 -22.82 16.54 10.56
CA GLY A 692 -22.82 15.12 10.92
C GLY A 692 -21.83 14.32 10.06
N ALA A 693 -21.58 13.07 10.44
CA ALA A 693 -20.70 12.14 9.72
C ALA A 693 -21.25 10.71 9.74
N GLY A 694 -20.75 9.87 8.84
CA GLY A 694 -21.08 8.44 8.74
C GLY A 694 -21.07 7.99 7.28
N THR A 695 -21.09 6.68 7.04
CA THR A 695 -21.11 6.11 5.69
C THR A 695 -22.44 6.44 5.00
N VAL A 696 -22.43 7.30 3.99
CA VAL A 696 -23.63 7.65 3.20
C VAL A 696 -23.63 6.91 1.86
N ASN A 697 -22.47 6.57 1.29
CA ASN A 697 -22.30 5.85 0.01
C ASN A 697 -22.48 4.31 0.07
#